data_AF-A0A6P0R437-F1
#
_entry.id   AF-A0A6P0R437-F1
#
_cell.length_a   1.000
_cell.length_b   1.000
_cell.length_c   1.000
_cell.angle_alpha   90.00
_cell.angle_beta   90.00
_cell.angle_gamma   90.00
#
_symmetry.space_group_name_H-M   'P 1'
#
loop_
_entity.id
_entity.type
_entity.pdbx_description
1 polymer ?
#
loop_
_entity_poly.entity_id
_entity_poly.type
_entity_poly.pdbx_seq_one_letter_code
_entity_poly.pdbx_strand_id
1 'polypeptide(L)'
;MENELIKSIVCICHDDGVPEGAGLLVDSKHIVTCAHVITSVIDKSFDDDSIIGSTLNVIIYSSGEPVTLKAKVVKIQPQDNIDFAGLEILAKQDIKSTSNEFLNNNLLSGHQFKVFGFPNYYDNGVWSYGEIRGKHTDDLIQVECNSSSAYFIKKGFSGTPVWDDNLNGWIGIINKADILPESHGATMISASVIQQCWPEVVKLAATTEVQYLSQLVNNMQNFSGIVAYVPLTITVTYNTVKPEPFVDKGIKWSSEFDSSVSNKRTNDGYATTEEKKEIEEVISIHSRFVILGDLGAGKTTSLQHTVIKLSQKRLNTGNGLIPIFVDLSDKWIKPNEDNSTSGYSIGLKNLLKKNWTLKADLEEMLATGKAIVFLDGLNEMGSDKLQKRDAIKNWLQGQSSPRYAIFACRNSSYSNELDLGLPTASIGKLEKNSWILIATKLINYINKYNENQVNLEDFLSLIRSTEQLSCVLSRPYFVERLVQIYDSGGNIPSTEALILDDFAKIVWKRERLQQPNLPDFSAMKTIMGHLAFLLVSDQRFTVSYNQMLKETIGFFKQFFKRNEVSTFNIVIKACVKADLLKCEGDSYKFSDEFFMDYFAAYHMVDNPTKIPMLPDKDNVYVQDSWMKSVSYFYYLLPEEEEDLLNIVKVIVTRNPFIATESILLLDSRLKHCSFLVENLLKLLEKPCSPSFEKALLLAFKKIGSESHNQILQILDNKKADLGKKSIAAWLSGELCIMQAVPKLQEIISSEDSLKTELNSVIAEKERLNKELEDLERKEGWLVFGELALNFGLALISGSPANMSTAFETMKKPPNTIGSLTSNKLREISDLEKKISEFNSITKFISNAKKALNTILSVS
;
A
#
# COMPACT_ATOMS: atom_id res chain seq x y z
N MET A 1 -44.02 -18.61 11.76
CA MET A 1 -42.67 -18.24 12.23
C MET A 1 -42.71 -16.91 12.97
N GLU A 2 -43.17 -15.81 12.36
CA GLU A 2 -43.29 -14.49 13.04
C GLU A 2 -44.10 -14.54 14.35
N ASN A 3 -45.23 -15.26 14.38
CA ASN A 3 -46.01 -15.48 15.62
C ASN A 3 -45.24 -16.21 16.72
N GLU A 4 -44.22 -17.00 16.40
CA GLU A 4 -43.34 -17.62 17.42
C GLU A 4 -42.28 -16.62 17.87
N LEU A 5 -41.74 -15.78 16.97
CA LEU A 5 -40.77 -14.74 17.31
C LEU A 5 -41.36 -13.70 18.28
N ILE A 6 -42.62 -13.28 18.05
CA ILE A 6 -43.30 -12.28 18.89
C ILE A 6 -43.43 -12.76 20.34
N LYS A 7 -43.57 -14.07 20.59
CA LYS A 7 -43.65 -14.61 21.96
C LYS A 7 -42.39 -14.39 22.78
N SER A 8 -41.26 -14.19 22.10
CA SER A 8 -39.95 -13.95 22.69
C SER A 8 -39.68 -12.45 22.91
N ILE A 9 -40.50 -11.59 22.31
CA ILE A 9 -40.34 -10.13 22.37
C ILE A 9 -41.17 -9.59 23.54
N VAL A 10 -40.54 -8.72 24.31
CA VAL A 10 -41.12 -8.09 25.49
C VAL A 10 -41.29 -6.61 25.22
N CYS A 11 -42.48 -6.06 25.44
CA CYS A 11 -42.70 -4.61 25.44
C CYS A 11 -42.34 -4.06 26.82
N ILE A 12 -41.54 -3.00 26.85
CA ILE A 12 -41.17 -2.28 28.07
C ILE A 12 -42.00 -1.00 28.10
N CYS A 13 -42.79 -0.84 29.15
CA CYS A 13 -43.80 0.21 29.23
C CYS A 13 -43.78 0.94 30.56
N HIS A 14 -44.33 2.16 30.53
CA HIS A 14 -44.62 2.98 31.70
C HIS A 14 -45.75 2.36 32.54
N ASP A 15 -45.97 2.89 33.74
CA ASP A 15 -47.03 2.39 34.65
C ASP A 15 -48.45 2.55 34.08
N ASP A 16 -48.65 3.46 33.14
CA ASP A 16 -49.91 3.66 32.41
C ASP A 16 -50.07 2.70 31.21
N GLY A 17 -49.08 1.84 30.95
CA GLY A 17 -49.07 0.87 29.86
C GLY A 17 -48.52 1.39 28.54
N VAL A 18 -48.09 2.66 28.45
CA VAL A 18 -47.53 3.23 27.22
C VAL A 18 -46.16 2.61 26.91
N PRO A 19 -45.94 2.04 25.71
CA PRO A 19 -44.64 1.49 25.33
C PRO A 19 -43.54 2.55 25.23
N GLU A 20 -42.36 2.26 25.79
CA GLU A 20 -41.14 3.07 25.63
C GLU A 20 -40.13 2.39 24.70
N GLY A 21 -40.06 1.06 24.76
CA GLY A 21 -39.16 0.24 23.95
C GLY A 21 -39.49 -1.24 24.05
N ALA A 22 -38.55 -2.08 23.62
CA ALA A 22 -38.71 -3.53 23.59
C ALA A 22 -37.50 -4.25 24.22
N GLY A 23 -37.62 -5.55 24.41
CA GLY A 23 -36.56 -6.44 24.87
C GLY A 23 -36.75 -7.86 24.37
N LEU A 24 -35.75 -8.71 24.59
CA LEU A 24 -35.80 -10.13 24.27
C LEU A 24 -35.80 -10.97 25.54
N LEU A 25 -36.74 -11.89 25.64
CA LEU A 25 -36.78 -12.94 26.65
C LEU A 25 -35.77 -14.05 26.27
N VAL A 26 -34.60 -14.05 26.91
CA VAL A 26 -33.47 -14.96 26.58
C VAL A 26 -33.60 -16.33 27.25
N ASP A 27 -34.30 -16.40 28.38
CA ASP A 27 -34.71 -17.63 29.05
C ASP A 27 -36.05 -17.44 29.77
N SER A 28 -36.47 -18.37 30.64
CA SER A 28 -37.76 -18.27 31.35
C SER A 28 -37.93 -17.05 32.28
N LYS A 29 -36.86 -16.30 32.58
CA LYS A 29 -36.86 -15.23 33.60
C LYS A 29 -36.15 -13.96 33.17
N HIS A 30 -35.16 -14.03 32.29
CA HIS A 30 -34.28 -12.90 32.02
C HIS A 30 -34.62 -12.22 30.69
N ILE A 31 -34.57 -10.89 30.71
CA ILE A 31 -34.82 -10.03 29.55
C ILE A 31 -33.58 -9.19 29.30
N VAL A 32 -33.19 -9.05 28.03
CA VAL A 32 -32.15 -8.10 27.58
C VAL A 32 -32.78 -6.95 26.80
N THR A 33 -32.27 -5.73 27.01
CA THR A 33 -32.77 -4.49 26.38
C THR A 33 -31.72 -3.38 26.44
N CYS A 34 -32.07 -2.17 26.00
CA CYS A 34 -31.26 -0.98 26.09
C CYS A 34 -31.41 -0.29 27.46
N ALA A 35 -30.31 0.23 28.00
CA ALA A 35 -30.30 0.90 29.29
C ALA A 35 -31.10 2.21 29.27
N HIS A 36 -31.06 2.97 28.16
CA HIS A 36 -31.81 4.23 28.07
C HIS A 36 -33.33 4.03 28.13
N VAL A 37 -33.84 2.88 27.67
CA VAL A 37 -35.27 2.54 27.77
C VAL A 37 -35.65 2.40 29.24
N ILE A 38 -34.79 1.78 30.05
CA ILE A 38 -35.02 1.59 31.49
C ILE A 38 -34.97 2.92 32.24
N THR A 39 -33.99 3.77 31.95
CA THR A 39 -33.91 5.10 32.60
C THR A 39 -35.08 5.98 32.26
N SER A 40 -35.62 5.87 31.04
CA SER A 40 -36.80 6.62 30.60
C SER A 40 -38.07 6.18 31.35
N VAL A 41 -38.25 4.87 31.57
CA VAL A 41 -39.42 4.33 32.28
C VAL A 41 -39.37 4.56 33.79
N ILE A 42 -38.18 4.44 34.41
CA ILE A 42 -38.02 4.56 35.87
C ILE A 42 -37.79 6.02 36.31
N ASP A 43 -37.57 6.92 35.35
CA ASP A 43 -37.25 8.34 35.57
C ASP A 43 -36.03 8.54 36.50
N LYS A 44 -34.94 7.83 36.19
CA LYS A 44 -33.66 7.89 36.92
C LYS A 44 -32.48 8.01 35.96
N SER A 45 -31.43 8.74 36.36
CA SER A 45 -30.19 8.88 35.59
C SER A 45 -29.26 7.67 35.75
N PHE A 46 -28.44 7.37 34.75
CA PHE A 46 -27.46 6.27 34.80
C PHE A 46 -26.54 6.23 36.03
N ASP A 47 -26.26 7.38 36.65
CA ASP A 47 -25.42 7.50 37.85
C ASP A 47 -26.15 7.17 39.16
N ASP A 48 -27.44 6.84 39.11
CA ASP A 48 -28.24 6.48 40.29
C ASP A 48 -28.13 4.98 40.59
N ASP A 49 -27.34 4.63 41.62
CA ASP A 49 -27.17 3.26 42.11
C ASP A 49 -28.49 2.55 42.46
N SER A 50 -29.56 3.31 42.77
CA SER A 50 -30.88 2.76 43.08
C SER A 50 -31.66 2.28 41.85
N ILE A 51 -31.14 2.49 40.63
CA ILE A 51 -31.70 1.86 39.42
C ILE A 51 -31.66 0.35 39.57
N ILE A 52 -30.53 -0.19 40.04
CA ILE A 52 -30.42 -1.63 40.30
C ILE A 52 -31.41 -2.01 41.41
N GLY A 53 -32.29 -2.93 41.06
CA GLY A 53 -33.36 -3.41 41.93
C GLY A 53 -34.68 -2.65 41.84
N SER A 54 -34.75 -1.56 41.08
CA SER A 54 -36.01 -0.92 40.72
C SER A 54 -36.89 -1.89 39.91
N THR A 55 -38.21 -1.75 40.05
CA THR A 55 -39.19 -2.60 39.35
C THR A 55 -39.98 -1.81 38.33
N LEU A 56 -40.25 -2.41 37.19
CA LEU A 56 -41.04 -1.83 36.10
C LEU A 56 -42.03 -2.85 35.53
N ASN A 57 -43.01 -2.36 34.77
CA ASN A 57 -43.95 -3.21 34.05
C ASN A 57 -43.36 -3.62 32.70
N VAL A 58 -43.60 -4.88 32.34
CA VAL A 58 -43.26 -5.43 31.04
C VAL A 58 -44.46 -6.20 30.51
N ILE A 59 -44.68 -6.19 29.20
CA ILE A 59 -45.78 -6.90 28.55
C ILE A 59 -45.19 -7.99 27.66
N ILE A 60 -45.62 -9.24 27.87
CA ILE A 60 -45.27 -10.39 27.03
C ILE A 60 -46.51 -10.86 26.26
N TYR A 61 -46.32 -11.38 25.05
CA TYR A 61 -47.42 -11.91 24.25
C TYR A 61 -47.48 -13.44 24.35
N SER A 62 -48.28 -13.94 25.30
CA SER A 62 -48.45 -15.38 25.54
C SER A 62 -49.76 -15.88 24.93
N SER A 63 -49.69 -16.90 24.09
CA SER A 63 -50.86 -17.45 23.35
C SER A 63 -51.62 -16.40 22.50
N GLY A 64 -50.94 -15.32 22.10
CA GLY A 64 -51.53 -14.24 21.32
C GLY A 64 -52.19 -13.13 22.14
N GLU A 65 -52.21 -13.22 23.47
CA GLU A 65 -52.73 -12.17 24.35
C GLU A 65 -51.60 -11.46 25.14
N PRO A 66 -51.69 -10.13 25.33
CA PRO A 66 -50.74 -9.38 26.13
C PRO A 66 -50.92 -9.68 27.62
N VAL A 67 -49.83 -10.06 28.29
CA VAL A 67 -49.79 -10.31 29.73
C VAL A 67 -48.78 -9.34 30.36
N THR A 68 -49.27 -8.48 31.26
CA THR A 68 -48.41 -7.57 32.02
C THR A 68 -47.78 -8.27 33.21
N LEU A 69 -46.47 -8.18 33.34
CA LEU A 69 -45.65 -8.73 34.42
C LEU A 69 -44.79 -7.63 35.05
N LYS A 70 -44.32 -7.88 36.27
CA LYS A 70 -43.29 -7.05 36.89
C LYS A 70 -41.91 -7.65 36.68
N ALA A 71 -40.98 -6.82 36.23
CA ALA A 71 -39.57 -7.15 36.13
C ALA A 71 -38.74 -6.25 37.05
N LYS A 72 -37.60 -6.76 37.50
CA LYS A 72 -36.63 -6.06 38.33
C LYS A 72 -35.37 -5.81 37.51
N VAL A 73 -34.81 -4.60 37.58
CA VAL A 73 -33.51 -4.31 36.97
C VAL A 73 -32.42 -5.01 37.77
N VAL A 74 -31.65 -5.88 37.13
CA VAL A 74 -30.58 -6.66 37.78
C VAL A 74 -29.20 -6.32 37.24
N LYS A 75 -29.12 -5.75 36.03
CA LYS A 75 -27.87 -5.32 35.40
C LYS A 75 -28.12 -4.06 34.58
N ILE A 76 -27.20 -3.11 34.65
CA ILE A 76 -27.14 -1.95 33.76
C ILE A 76 -25.68 -1.67 33.43
N GLN A 77 -25.38 -1.33 32.19
CA GLN A 77 -24.03 -1.00 31.75
C GLN A 77 -24.10 0.04 30.63
N PRO A 78 -24.08 1.34 30.96
CA PRO A 78 -24.22 2.44 30.00
C PRO A 78 -22.85 3.03 29.56
N GLN A 79 -21.78 2.24 29.49
CA GLN A 79 -20.43 2.75 29.20
C GLN A 79 -20.21 3.00 27.70
N ASP A 80 -19.65 4.16 27.38
CA ASP A 80 -19.25 4.60 26.04
C ASP A 80 -20.38 4.52 24.99
N ASN A 81 -20.39 3.43 24.20
CA ASN A 81 -21.34 3.14 23.12
C ASN A 81 -22.20 1.90 23.41
N ILE A 82 -21.98 1.25 24.55
CA ILE A 82 -22.69 0.04 24.97
C ILE A 82 -23.86 0.48 25.85
N ASP A 83 -25.06 0.32 25.32
CA ASP A 83 -26.31 0.71 25.96
C ASP A 83 -27.11 -0.53 26.33
N PHE A 84 -26.75 -1.17 27.44
CA PHE A 84 -27.26 -2.49 27.82
C PHE A 84 -27.91 -2.51 29.20
N ALA A 85 -29.09 -3.13 29.29
CA ALA A 85 -29.73 -3.48 30.55
C ALA A 85 -30.27 -4.91 30.56
N GLY A 86 -30.23 -5.50 31.75
CA GLY A 86 -30.73 -6.83 32.06
C GLY A 86 -31.81 -6.78 33.14
N LEU A 87 -32.94 -7.44 32.88
CA LEU A 87 -34.08 -7.53 33.79
C LEU A 87 -34.36 -8.97 34.20
N GLU A 88 -34.92 -9.16 35.39
CA GLU A 88 -35.42 -10.44 35.89
C GLU A 88 -36.93 -10.34 36.17
N ILE A 89 -37.73 -11.24 35.59
CA ILE A 89 -39.18 -11.34 35.82
C ILE A 89 -39.44 -11.88 37.23
N LEU A 90 -40.28 -11.17 38.00
CA LEU A 90 -40.58 -11.52 39.39
C LEU A 90 -41.65 -12.62 39.53
N ALA A 91 -42.46 -12.85 38.50
CA ALA A 91 -43.56 -13.82 38.54
C ALA A 91 -43.09 -15.26 38.27
N LYS A 92 -43.56 -16.22 39.06
CA LYS A 92 -43.46 -17.67 38.79
C LYS A 92 -44.52 -18.12 37.77
N GLN A 93 -44.53 -17.52 36.58
CA GLN A 93 -45.30 -18.08 35.47
C GLN A 93 -44.41 -19.04 34.68
N ASP A 94 -44.93 -20.23 34.38
CA ASP A 94 -44.33 -21.15 33.41
C ASP A 94 -44.50 -20.56 32.01
N ILE A 95 -43.73 -19.51 31.70
CA ILE A 95 -43.62 -19.00 30.34
C ILE A 95 -42.95 -20.12 29.54
N LYS A 96 -43.73 -20.83 28.73
CA LYS A 96 -43.21 -21.78 27.73
C LYS A 96 -42.50 -21.00 26.64
N SER A 97 -41.35 -20.43 26.97
CA SER A 97 -40.43 -19.85 25.99
C SER A 97 -39.58 -20.98 25.43
N THR A 98 -39.54 -21.08 24.11
CA THR A 98 -38.37 -21.70 23.47
C THR A 98 -37.15 -20.89 23.91
N SER A 99 -36.09 -21.54 24.39
CA SER A 99 -34.83 -20.86 24.72
C SER A 99 -34.35 -20.07 23.49
N ASN A 100 -34.27 -18.75 23.59
CA ASN A 100 -33.94 -17.86 22.48
C ASN A 100 -32.48 -17.43 22.60
N GLU A 101 -31.57 -18.37 22.32
CA GLU A 101 -30.14 -18.07 22.30
C GLU A 101 -29.82 -17.11 21.14
N PHE A 102 -28.88 -16.20 21.38
CA PHE A 102 -28.33 -15.38 20.31
C PHE A 102 -27.34 -16.19 19.47
N LEU A 103 -27.27 -15.95 18.17
CA LEU A 103 -26.25 -16.51 17.31
C LEU A 103 -24.98 -15.65 17.36
N ASN A 104 -23.84 -16.28 17.59
CA ASN A 104 -22.55 -15.60 17.50
C ASN A 104 -22.15 -15.44 16.03
N ASN A 105 -22.19 -14.21 15.51
CA ASN A 105 -21.72 -13.95 14.15
C ASN A 105 -21.17 -12.53 14.00
N ASN A 106 -19.98 -12.43 13.42
CA ASN A 106 -19.31 -11.15 13.16
C ASN A 106 -19.35 -10.77 11.65
N LEU A 107 -19.89 -11.64 10.79
CA LEU A 107 -19.96 -11.46 9.34
C LEU A 107 -21.43 -11.37 8.89
N LEU A 108 -22.07 -10.24 9.21
CA LEU A 108 -23.50 -10.02 9.01
C LEU A 108 -23.82 -9.06 7.85
N SER A 109 -22.80 -8.44 7.23
CA SER A 109 -23.02 -7.44 6.18
C SER A 109 -23.75 -8.04 4.97
N GLY A 110 -24.77 -7.34 4.48
CA GLY A 110 -25.61 -7.76 3.36
C GLY A 110 -26.76 -8.71 3.74
N HIS A 111 -26.82 -9.19 4.99
CA HIS A 111 -27.92 -10.04 5.44
C HIS A 111 -29.21 -9.23 5.61
N GLN A 112 -30.35 -9.90 5.35
CA GLN A 112 -31.66 -9.30 5.59
C GLN A 112 -32.05 -9.51 7.06
N PHE A 113 -32.61 -8.45 7.65
CA PHE A 113 -33.08 -8.50 9.03
C PHE A 113 -34.56 -8.13 9.12
N LYS A 114 -35.16 -8.57 10.23
CA LYS A 114 -36.46 -8.10 10.68
C LYS A 114 -36.48 -7.82 12.17
N VAL A 115 -37.25 -6.81 12.56
CA VAL A 115 -37.42 -6.35 13.93
C VAL A 115 -38.88 -6.03 14.19
N PHE A 116 -39.31 -6.17 15.44
CA PHE A 116 -40.68 -5.87 15.85
C PHE A 116 -40.67 -4.89 17.02
N GLY A 117 -41.20 -3.69 16.82
CA GLY A 117 -41.15 -2.61 17.81
C GLY A 117 -42.53 -2.04 18.11
N PHE A 118 -42.59 -1.19 19.15
CA PHE A 118 -43.82 -0.59 19.67
C PHE A 118 -43.77 0.95 19.57
N PRO A 119 -43.76 1.52 18.36
CA PRO A 119 -43.77 2.97 18.20
C PRO A 119 -45.10 3.60 18.61
N ASN A 120 -45.10 4.90 18.90
CA ASN A 120 -46.32 5.67 19.20
C ASN A 120 -47.46 5.35 18.22
N TYR A 121 -48.67 5.17 18.77
CA TYR A 121 -49.91 4.80 18.07
C TYR A 121 -50.00 3.34 17.58
N TYR A 122 -49.00 2.50 17.91
CA TYR A 122 -48.96 1.08 17.57
C TYR A 122 -48.63 0.23 18.81
N ASP A 123 -49.52 0.26 19.80
CA ASP A 123 -49.33 -0.42 21.09
C ASP A 123 -49.30 -1.95 20.96
N ASN A 124 -49.83 -2.50 19.87
CA ASN A 124 -49.75 -3.93 19.53
C ASN A 124 -48.49 -4.30 18.72
N GLY A 125 -47.62 -3.33 18.45
CA GLY A 125 -46.36 -3.49 17.73
C GLY A 125 -46.50 -3.60 16.21
N VAL A 126 -45.38 -3.36 15.52
CA VAL A 126 -45.26 -3.44 14.05
C VAL A 126 -43.92 -4.01 13.62
N TRP A 127 -43.91 -4.72 12.49
CA TRP A 127 -42.69 -5.21 11.86
C TRP A 127 -41.99 -4.12 11.03
N SER A 128 -40.66 -4.13 11.07
CA SER A 128 -39.78 -3.42 10.15
C SER A 128 -38.75 -4.39 9.56
N TYR A 129 -38.33 -4.11 8.33
CA TYR A 129 -37.48 -4.98 7.52
C TYR A 129 -36.35 -4.16 6.89
N GLY A 130 -35.18 -4.77 6.73
CA GLY A 130 -34.04 -4.07 6.15
C GLY A 130 -32.82 -4.94 5.91
N GLU A 131 -31.69 -4.29 5.67
CA GLU A 131 -30.41 -4.91 5.43
C GLU A 131 -29.37 -4.46 6.48
N ILE A 132 -28.52 -5.39 6.90
CA ILE A 132 -27.39 -5.11 7.77
C ILE A 132 -26.25 -4.55 6.92
N ARG A 133 -25.80 -3.32 7.19
CA ARG A 133 -24.78 -2.62 6.38
C ARG A 133 -23.34 -2.90 6.83
N GLY A 134 -23.18 -3.50 8.00
CA GLY A 134 -21.88 -3.85 8.55
C GLY A 134 -21.48 -3.00 9.75
N LYS A 135 -20.23 -3.16 10.18
CA LYS A 135 -19.73 -2.63 11.45
C LYS A 135 -19.67 -1.09 11.43
N HIS A 136 -20.26 -0.44 12.43
CA HIS A 136 -20.24 1.02 12.61
C HIS A 136 -19.13 1.46 13.57
N THR A 137 -18.96 0.75 14.68
CA THR A 137 -17.87 0.89 15.67
C THR A 137 -17.50 -0.50 16.21
N ASP A 138 -16.56 -0.60 17.16
CA ASP A 138 -16.20 -1.89 17.76
C ASP A 138 -17.40 -2.66 18.37
N ASP A 139 -18.40 -1.93 18.87
CA ASP A 139 -19.54 -2.51 19.59
C ASP A 139 -20.91 -2.36 18.88
N LEU A 140 -20.98 -1.59 17.79
CA LEU A 140 -22.23 -1.30 17.08
C LEU A 140 -22.17 -1.70 15.61
N ILE A 141 -23.28 -2.25 15.12
CA ILE A 141 -23.48 -2.62 13.71
C ILE A 141 -24.56 -1.71 13.12
N GLN A 142 -24.29 -1.16 11.94
CA GLN A 142 -25.25 -0.33 11.21
C GLN A 142 -26.26 -1.23 10.47
N VAL A 143 -27.53 -0.83 10.56
CA VAL A 143 -28.63 -1.45 9.84
C VAL A 143 -29.43 -0.36 9.12
N GLU A 144 -30.04 -0.70 8.00
CA GLU A 144 -30.84 0.24 7.21
C GLU A 144 -32.15 -0.41 6.80
N CYS A 145 -33.27 0.26 7.05
CA CYS A 145 -34.58 -0.22 6.64
C CYS A 145 -34.74 -0.13 5.12
N ASN A 146 -35.37 -1.15 4.52
CA ASN A 146 -35.71 -1.13 3.11
C ASN A 146 -36.72 0.00 2.84
N SER A 147 -36.56 0.74 1.74
CA SER A 147 -37.48 1.84 1.37
C SER A 147 -38.92 1.36 1.13
N SER A 148 -39.10 0.06 0.86
CA SER A 148 -40.41 -0.60 0.73
C SER A 148 -41.04 -1.03 2.07
N SER A 149 -40.31 -0.89 3.18
CA SER A 149 -40.85 -1.21 4.50
C SER A 149 -41.93 -0.20 4.89
N ALA A 150 -43.09 -0.69 5.32
CA ALA A 150 -44.20 0.16 5.73
C ALA A 150 -43.88 0.99 6.98
N TYR A 151 -42.93 0.53 7.81
CA TYR A 151 -42.51 1.18 9.04
C TYR A 151 -40.99 1.16 9.17
N PHE A 152 -40.40 2.32 9.48
CA PHE A 152 -38.97 2.46 9.74
C PHE A 152 -38.66 2.41 11.24
N ILE A 153 -37.44 2.00 11.57
CA ILE A 153 -36.93 2.02 12.94
C ILE A 153 -36.94 3.46 13.47
N LYS A 154 -37.58 3.66 14.63
CA LYS A 154 -37.73 4.94 15.32
C LYS A 154 -37.93 4.71 16.82
N LYS A 155 -38.22 5.75 17.60
CA LYS A 155 -38.58 5.60 19.03
C LYS A 155 -39.66 4.52 19.22
N GLY A 156 -39.46 3.61 20.18
CA GLY A 156 -40.26 2.41 20.41
C GLY A 156 -39.67 1.11 19.83
N PHE A 157 -38.63 1.19 18.99
CA PHE A 157 -37.87 0.01 18.54
C PHE A 157 -36.61 -0.26 19.38
N SER A 158 -36.15 0.69 20.19
CA SER A 158 -34.97 0.50 21.03
C SER A 158 -35.10 -0.71 21.95
N GLY A 159 -34.05 -1.52 22.00
CA GLY A 159 -33.98 -2.80 22.71
C GLY A 159 -34.66 -3.98 21.99
N THR A 160 -35.35 -3.77 20.84
CA THR A 160 -35.94 -4.90 20.10
C THR A 160 -34.87 -5.84 19.56
N PRO A 161 -35.05 -7.17 19.64
CA PRO A 161 -34.11 -8.10 19.05
C PRO A 161 -34.15 -8.10 17.53
N VAL A 162 -32.97 -8.24 16.95
CA VAL A 162 -32.76 -8.31 15.49
C VAL A 162 -32.72 -9.77 15.06
N TRP A 163 -33.69 -10.17 14.25
CA TRP A 163 -33.72 -11.49 13.63
C TRP A 163 -33.04 -11.45 12.27
N ASP A 164 -32.13 -12.40 12.03
CA ASP A 164 -31.46 -12.61 10.76
C ASP A 164 -32.15 -13.76 10.00
N ASP A 165 -32.72 -13.45 8.83
CA ASP A 165 -33.44 -14.45 8.00
C ASP A 165 -32.50 -15.46 7.35
N ASN A 166 -31.24 -15.08 7.13
CA ASN A 166 -30.22 -15.96 6.57
C ASN A 166 -29.75 -16.99 7.60
N LEU A 167 -29.62 -16.58 8.87
CA LEU A 167 -29.14 -17.43 9.96
C LEU A 167 -30.26 -18.14 10.73
N ASN A 168 -31.50 -17.69 10.59
CA ASN A 168 -32.65 -18.12 11.38
C ASN A 168 -32.41 -18.00 12.90
N GLY A 169 -31.96 -16.83 13.35
CA GLY A 169 -31.76 -16.58 14.77
C GLY A 169 -31.58 -15.11 15.13
N TRP A 170 -31.57 -14.85 16.44
CA TRP A 170 -31.35 -13.53 17.01
C TRP A 170 -29.86 -13.18 16.97
N ILE A 171 -29.49 -12.01 16.47
CA ILE A 171 -28.09 -11.61 16.26
C ILE A 171 -27.68 -10.35 17.04
N GLY A 172 -28.62 -9.71 17.73
CA GLY A 172 -28.39 -8.48 18.49
C GLY A 172 -29.68 -7.80 18.92
N ILE A 173 -29.58 -6.58 19.44
CA ILE A 173 -30.72 -5.70 19.76
C ILE A 173 -30.53 -4.31 19.14
N ILE A 174 -31.60 -3.65 18.71
CA ILE A 174 -31.54 -2.28 18.20
C ILE A 174 -31.15 -1.32 19.33
N ASN A 175 -30.13 -0.50 19.10
CA ASN A 175 -29.69 0.55 20.01
C ASN A 175 -30.50 1.83 19.78
N LYS A 176 -30.24 2.51 18.67
CA LYS A 176 -30.84 3.80 18.32
C LYS A 176 -31.05 3.94 16.81
N ALA A 177 -32.12 4.65 16.45
CA ALA A 177 -32.33 5.17 15.11
C ALA A 177 -31.41 6.37 14.84
N ASP A 178 -31.14 6.64 13.56
CA ASP A 178 -30.47 7.87 13.15
C ASP A 178 -31.36 9.10 13.44
N ILE A 179 -30.71 10.25 13.65
CA ILE A 179 -31.37 11.52 14.00
C ILE A 179 -32.13 12.08 12.79
N LEU A 180 -31.66 11.78 11.57
CA LEU A 180 -32.31 12.21 10.33
C LEU A 180 -33.32 11.15 9.88
N PRO A 181 -34.64 11.41 9.91
CA PRO A 181 -35.67 10.42 9.57
C PRO A 181 -35.56 9.87 8.13
N GLU A 182 -34.98 10.64 7.22
CA GLU A 182 -34.81 10.31 5.80
C GLU A 182 -33.68 9.30 5.54
N SER A 183 -32.82 9.07 6.54
CA SER A 183 -31.69 8.15 6.39
C SER A 183 -32.08 6.68 6.44
N HIS A 184 -33.28 6.37 6.98
CA HIS A 184 -33.76 5.02 7.27
C HIS A 184 -32.78 4.16 8.09
N GLY A 185 -31.78 4.79 8.72
CA GLY A 185 -30.67 4.13 9.39
C GLY A 185 -30.93 3.90 10.87
N ALA A 186 -30.34 2.83 11.40
CA ALA A 186 -30.24 2.56 12.82
C ALA A 186 -28.94 1.83 13.15
N THR A 187 -28.66 1.69 14.45
CA THR A 187 -27.54 0.89 14.96
C THR A 187 -28.06 -0.20 15.88
N MET A 188 -27.38 -1.35 15.91
CA MET A 188 -27.65 -2.45 16.82
C MET A 188 -26.42 -2.84 17.63
N ILE A 189 -26.64 -3.34 18.84
CA ILE A 189 -25.63 -3.99 19.69
C ILE A 189 -25.59 -5.47 19.29
N SER A 190 -24.40 -6.00 18.99
CA SER A 190 -24.26 -7.39 18.56
C SER A 190 -24.48 -8.38 19.70
N ALA A 191 -24.89 -9.60 19.36
CA ALA A 191 -24.95 -10.74 20.27
C ALA A 191 -23.66 -10.94 21.09
N SER A 192 -22.49 -10.74 20.47
CA SER A 192 -21.20 -10.88 21.12
C SER A 192 -20.98 -9.82 22.21
N VAL A 193 -21.38 -8.57 21.99
CA VAL A 193 -21.31 -7.50 22.99
C VAL A 193 -22.31 -7.73 24.11
N ILE A 194 -23.54 -8.15 23.79
CA ILE A 194 -24.58 -8.51 24.77
C ILE A 194 -24.08 -9.63 25.69
N GLN A 195 -23.44 -10.66 25.13
CA GLN A 195 -22.85 -11.76 25.91
C GLN A 195 -21.70 -11.30 26.81
N GLN A 196 -20.88 -10.34 26.38
CA GLN A 196 -19.83 -9.77 27.22
C GLN A 196 -20.40 -8.97 28.40
N CYS A 197 -21.54 -8.29 28.22
CA CYS A 197 -22.19 -7.52 29.28
C CYS A 197 -22.83 -8.42 30.36
N TRP A 198 -23.34 -9.59 29.97
CA TRP A 198 -24.01 -10.51 30.90
C TRP A 198 -23.72 -12.00 30.61
N PRO A 199 -22.47 -12.45 30.77
CA PRO A 199 -22.02 -13.78 30.34
C PRO A 199 -22.66 -14.94 31.10
N GLU A 200 -23.15 -14.70 32.31
CA GLU A 200 -23.80 -15.72 33.16
C GLU A 200 -25.20 -16.11 32.65
N VAL A 201 -25.88 -15.20 31.95
CA VAL A 201 -27.27 -15.37 31.48
C VAL A 201 -27.31 -15.52 29.95
N VAL A 202 -26.57 -14.67 29.24
CA VAL A 202 -26.61 -14.62 27.78
C VAL A 202 -25.68 -15.68 27.21
N LYS A 203 -26.27 -16.73 26.64
CA LYS A 203 -25.55 -17.78 25.92
C LYS A 203 -25.64 -17.56 24.42
N LEU A 204 -24.53 -17.83 23.75
CA LEU A 204 -24.49 -17.86 22.30
C LEU A 204 -24.69 -19.28 21.81
N ALA A 205 -25.69 -19.47 20.95
CA ALA A 205 -25.89 -20.69 20.20
C ALA A 205 -24.70 -20.89 19.26
N ALA A 206 -24.06 -22.04 19.38
CA ALA A 206 -23.06 -22.46 18.41
C ALA A 206 -23.75 -22.73 17.07
N THR A 207 -23.19 -22.18 15.98
CA THR A 207 -23.67 -22.50 14.65
C THR A 207 -23.44 -23.98 14.36
N THR A 208 -24.40 -24.62 13.69
CA THR A 208 -24.19 -25.98 13.17
C THR A 208 -23.07 -25.98 12.12
N GLU A 209 -22.43 -27.13 11.91
CA GLU A 209 -21.40 -27.28 10.85
C GLU A 209 -21.94 -26.87 9.47
N VAL A 210 -23.18 -27.26 9.17
CA VAL A 210 -23.86 -26.91 7.92
C VAL A 210 -24.02 -25.40 7.79
N GLN A 211 -24.53 -24.71 8.82
CA GLN A 211 -24.67 -23.24 8.81
C GLN A 211 -23.32 -22.53 8.64
N TYR A 212 -22.30 -22.95 9.38
CA TYR A 212 -20.95 -22.38 9.27
C TYR A 212 -20.39 -22.49 7.85
N LEU A 213 -20.42 -23.70 7.26
CA LEU A 213 -19.87 -23.93 5.93
C LEU A 213 -20.69 -23.25 4.83
N SER A 214 -22.02 -23.29 4.91
CA SER A 214 -22.89 -22.60 3.96
C SER A 214 -22.66 -21.09 3.99
N GLN A 215 -22.47 -20.51 5.18
CA GLN A 215 -22.15 -19.09 5.31
C GLN A 215 -20.77 -18.78 4.73
N LEU A 216 -19.75 -19.59 5.04
CA LEU A 216 -18.40 -19.40 4.51
C LEU A 216 -18.40 -19.41 2.97
N VAL A 217 -19.19 -20.29 2.36
CA VAL A 217 -19.40 -20.35 0.90
C VAL A 217 -20.11 -19.09 0.39
N ASN A 218 -21.25 -18.73 0.98
CA ASN A 218 -22.04 -17.57 0.52
C ASN A 218 -21.23 -16.26 0.61
N ASN A 219 -20.51 -16.06 1.72
CA ASN A 219 -19.69 -14.87 1.94
C ASN A 219 -18.61 -14.71 0.87
N MET A 220 -18.01 -15.81 0.43
CA MET A 220 -16.95 -15.77 -0.58
C MET A 220 -17.48 -15.76 -2.03
N GLN A 221 -18.65 -16.34 -2.29
CA GLN A 221 -19.24 -16.42 -3.63
C GLN A 221 -19.76 -15.08 -4.17
N ASN A 222 -20.01 -14.11 -3.29
CA ASN A 222 -20.48 -12.77 -3.68
C ASN A 222 -19.38 -11.90 -4.32
N PHE A 223 -18.14 -12.38 -4.43
CA PHE A 223 -17.05 -11.66 -5.08
C PHE A 223 -16.93 -12.01 -6.57
N SER A 224 -16.94 -10.98 -7.42
CA SER A 224 -16.72 -11.06 -8.88
C SER A 224 -15.48 -11.88 -9.26
N GLY A 225 -14.38 -11.73 -8.51
CA GLY A 225 -13.15 -12.51 -8.70
C GLY A 225 -13.34 -14.03 -8.52
N ILE A 226 -14.27 -14.45 -7.66
CA ILE A 226 -14.58 -15.88 -7.43
C ILE A 226 -15.45 -16.44 -8.55
N VAL A 227 -16.44 -15.66 -9.01
CA VAL A 227 -17.29 -16.04 -10.15
C VAL A 227 -16.44 -16.31 -11.39
N ALA A 228 -15.44 -15.47 -11.62
CA ALA A 228 -14.57 -15.56 -12.78
C ALA A 228 -13.29 -16.38 -12.56
N TYR A 229 -13.16 -17.06 -11.42
CA TYR A 229 -11.93 -17.76 -11.06
C TYR A 229 -11.51 -18.77 -12.14
N VAL A 230 -10.20 -18.79 -12.42
CA VAL A 230 -9.53 -19.78 -13.26
C VAL A 230 -8.31 -20.26 -12.49
N PRO A 231 -8.11 -21.59 -12.34
CA PRO A 231 -6.93 -22.12 -11.67
C PRO A 231 -5.64 -21.58 -12.29
N LEU A 232 -4.76 -21.09 -11.42
CA LEU A 232 -3.47 -20.53 -11.80
C LEU A 232 -2.40 -21.61 -11.74
N THR A 233 -1.34 -21.45 -12.53
CA THR A 233 -0.19 -22.36 -12.47
C THR A 233 0.54 -22.16 -11.15
N ILE A 234 0.71 -23.21 -10.38
CA ILE A 234 1.43 -23.17 -9.10
C ILE A 234 2.75 -23.93 -9.25
N THR A 235 3.87 -23.26 -8.98
CA THR A 235 5.21 -23.87 -8.93
C THR A 235 5.61 -24.12 -7.49
N VAL A 236 5.94 -25.36 -7.12
CA VAL A 236 6.29 -25.70 -5.74
C VAL A 236 7.81 -25.77 -5.58
N THR A 237 8.33 -25.05 -4.58
CA THR A 237 9.74 -25.03 -4.20
C THR A 237 9.86 -25.47 -2.74
N TYR A 238 10.67 -26.50 -2.50
CA TYR A 238 10.85 -27.08 -1.17
C TYR A 238 12.31 -27.40 -0.87
N ASN A 239 12.65 -27.34 0.42
CA ASN A 239 13.97 -27.70 0.91
C ASN A 239 14.21 -29.21 0.75
N THR A 240 15.34 -29.61 0.17
CA THR A 240 15.69 -31.06 0.05
C THR A 240 16.41 -31.61 1.27
N VAL A 241 16.79 -30.74 2.22
CA VAL A 241 17.32 -31.17 3.51
C VAL A 241 16.18 -31.83 4.29
N LYS A 242 16.13 -33.16 4.26
CA LYS A 242 15.27 -33.94 5.16
C LYS A 242 15.57 -33.46 6.60
N PRO A 243 14.58 -32.99 7.38
CA PRO A 243 14.73 -32.98 8.81
C PRO A 243 15.02 -34.42 9.21
N GLU A 244 16.10 -34.67 9.98
CA GLU A 244 16.34 -36.01 10.49
C GLU A 244 15.07 -36.46 11.23
N PRO A 245 14.45 -37.58 10.81
CA PRO A 245 13.32 -38.09 11.54
C PRO A 245 13.83 -38.48 12.92
N PHE A 246 13.23 -37.93 13.97
CA PHE A 246 13.40 -38.47 15.32
C PHE A 246 12.73 -39.85 15.34
N VAL A 247 13.50 -40.88 14.96
CA VAL A 247 13.08 -42.27 15.01
C VAL A 247 13.41 -42.78 16.41
N ASP A 248 12.39 -42.85 17.27
CA ASP A 248 12.45 -43.81 18.35
C ASP A 248 12.32 -45.22 17.73
N LYS A 249 13.14 -46.14 18.21
CA LYS A 249 13.58 -47.37 17.54
C LYS A 249 12.43 -48.22 16.96
N GLY A 250 12.58 -48.66 15.70
CA GLY A 250 12.06 -49.97 15.28
C GLY A 250 11.54 -50.13 13.85
N ILE A 251 12.26 -50.98 13.10
CA ILE A 251 11.82 -51.85 11.99
C ILE A 251 11.98 -51.31 10.55
N LYS A 252 12.67 -52.16 9.76
CA LYS A 252 13.08 -52.10 8.35
C LYS A 252 11.92 -52.31 7.36
N TRP A 253 12.27 -52.15 6.07
CA TRP A 253 11.78 -52.76 4.80
C TRP A 253 11.45 -51.64 3.81
N SER A 254 11.80 -51.65 2.54
CA SER A 254 12.67 -52.48 1.70
C SER A 254 12.83 -51.69 0.38
N SER A 255 13.94 -51.90 -0.29
CA SER A 255 14.26 -51.42 -1.63
C SER A 255 13.19 -51.80 -2.65
N GLU A 256 12.69 -50.83 -3.42
CA GLU A 256 12.29 -50.88 -4.84
C GLU A 256 11.31 -49.72 -5.12
N PHE A 257 11.74 -48.75 -5.93
CA PHE A 257 11.00 -48.23 -7.10
C PHE A 257 11.73 -47.03 -7.71
N ASP A 258 12.52 -47.39 -8.72
CA ASP A 258 12.46 -46.91 -10.11
C ASP A 258 12.77 -45.44 -10.47
N SER A 259 13.72 -45.40 -11.39
CA SER A 259 14.31 -44.28 -12.09
C SER A 259 13.37 -43.72 -13.17
N SER A 260 12.87 -42.51 -12.96
CA SER A 260 12.58 -41.60 -14.07
C SER A 260 13.06 -40.20 -13.69
N VAL A 261 14.09 -39.76 -14.40
CA VAL A 261 14.79 -38.49 -14.21
C VAL A 261 13.99 -37.40 -14.90
N SER A 262 13.24 -36.60 -14.14
CA SER A 262 12.79 -35.27 -14.58
C SER A 262 13.80 -34.21 -14.12
N ASN A 263 14.04 -33.22 -14.98
CA ASN A 263 15.07 -32.18 -14.87
C ASN A 263 15.02 -31.40 -13.54
N LYS A 264 15.69 -31.92 -12.51
CA LYS A 264 15.98 -31.20 -11.27
C LYS A 264 17.12 -30.22 -11.54
N ARG A 265 16.83 -28.91 -11.55
CA ARG A 265 17.86 -27.89 -11.33
C ARG A 265 18.04 -27.74 -9.82
N THR A 266 19.17 -28.23 -9.32
CA THR A 266 19.60 -28.02 -7.94
C THR A 266 20.42 -26.74 -7.88
N ASN A 267 19.79 -25.64 -7.45
CA ASN A 267 20.52 -24.48 -6.93
C ASN A 267 20.24 -24.40 -5.42
N ASP A 268 21.30 -24.33 -4.62
CA ASP A 268 21.30 -23.96 -3.20
C ASP A 268 20.53 -24.86 -2.21
N GLY A 269 20.44 -26.17 -2.46
CA GLY A 269 19.84 -27.13 -1.49
C GLY A 269 18.30 -27.20 -1.54
N TYR A 270 17.66 -26.45 -2.43
CA TYR A 270 16.23 -26.53 -2.71
C TYR A 270 15.97 -27.37 -3.98
N ALA A 271 14.94 -28.21 -3.95
CA ALA A 271 14.39 -28.81 -5.16
C ALA A 271 13.19 -27.99 -5.60
N THR A 272 13.17 -27.65 -6.88
CA THR A 272 12.04 -27.00 -7.53
C THR A 272 11.40 -28.00 -8.48
N THR A 273 10.09 -28.17 -8.38
CA THR A 273 9.31 -28.93 -9.35
C THR A 273 8.37 -27.96 -10.07
N GLU A 274 8.60 -27.76 -11.38
CA GLU A 274 7.74 -26.97 -12.26
C GLU A 274 6.55 -27.82 -12.75
N GLU A 275 5.71 -28.30 -11.83
CA GLU A 275 4.48 -29.03 -12.17
C GLU A 275 3.25 -28.14 -11.94
N LYS A 276 2.37 -28.03 -12.94
CA LYS A 276 1.10 -27.30 -12.83
C LYS A 276 0.15 -28.06 -11.88
N LYS A 277 -0.01 -27.56 -10.66
CA LYS A 277 -0.87 -28.16 -9.62
C LYS A 277 -1.95 -27.19 -9.15
N GLU A 278 -3.10 -27.72 -8.74
CA GLU A 278 -4.06 -26.95 -7.91
C GLU A 278 -3.61 -26.93 -6.44
N ILE A 279 -4.11 -25.97 -5.64
CA ILE A 279 -3.75 -25.86 -4.22
C ILE A 279 -4.08 -27.15 -3.47
N GLU A 280 -5.19 -27.79 -3.80
CA GLU A 280 -5.68 -29.05 -3.22
C GLU A 280 -4.70 -30.20 -3.43
N GLU A 281 -4.03 -30.24 -4.59
CA GLU A 281 -2.99 -31.21 -4.87
C GLU A 281 -1.74 -30.91 -4.05
N VAL A 282 -1.39 -29.62 -3.86
CA VAL A 282 -0.29 -29.22 -2.98
C VAL A 282 -0.59 -29.59 -1.52
N ILE A 283 -1.81 -29.41 -1.03
CA ILE A 283 -2.25 -29.81 0.32
C ILE A 283 -2.05 -31.31 0.56
N SER A 284 -2.22 -32.13 -0.48
CA SER A 284 -2.01 -33.58 -0.38
C SER A 284 -0.54 -33.97 -0.19
N ILE A 285 0.39 -33.10 -0.59
CA ILE A 285 1.84 -33.31 -0.54
C ILE A 285 2.45 -32.62 0.69
N HIS A 286 2.05 -31.36 0.94
CA HIS A 286 2.56 -30.51 2.01
C HIS A 286 1.43 -30.11 2.94
N SER A 287 1.54 -30.52 4.20
CA SER A 287 0.53 -30.15 5.20
C SER A 287 0.60 -28.66 5.58
N ARG A 288 1.77 -28.03 5.46
CA ARG A 288 1.96 -26.60 5.73
C ARG A 288 2.85 -25.97 4.68
N PHE A 289 2.44 -24.85 4.10
CA PHE A 289 3.23 -24.14 3.10
C PHE A 289 2.77 -22.67 2.95
N VAL A 290 3.62 -21.86 2.32
CA VAL A 290 3.34 -20.47 1.98
C VAL A 290 3.12 -20.33 0.49
N ILE A 291 1.98 -19.77 0.10
CA ILE A 291 1.69 -19.35 -1.27
C ILE A 291 2.30 -17.97 -1.50
N LEU A 292 3.19 -17.89 -2.48
CA LEU A 292 3.86 -16.69 -2.91
C LEU A 292 3.29 -16.22 -4.25
N GLY A 293 3.25 -14.92 -4.47
CA GLY A 293 2.88 -14.35 -5.77
C GLY A 293 2.92 -12.83 -5.75
N ASP A 294 3.00 -12.22 -6.93
CA ASP A 294 2.98 -10.76 -7.08
C ASP A 294 1.64 -10.14 -6.65
N LEU A 295 1.63 -8.81 -6.47
CA LEU A 295 0.39 -8.07 -6.24
C LEU A 295 -0.59 -8.26 -7.41
N GLY A 296 -1.86 -8.52 -7.10
CA GLY A 296 -2.89 -8.78 -8.11
C GLY A 296 -2.77 -10.14 -8.81
N ALA A 297 -1.84 -11.02 -8.39
CA ALA A 297 -1.68 -12.36 -8.98
C ALA A 297 -2.85 -13.32 -8.68
N GLY A 298 -3.72 -13.00 -7.72
CA GLY A 298 -4.90 -13.82 -7.38
C GLY A 298 -4.74 -14.72 -6.16
N LYS A 299 -3.74 -14.50 -5.29
CA LYS A 299 -3.49 -15.30 -4.07
C LYS A 299 -4.75 -15.46 -3.19
N THR A 300 -5.33 -14.34 -2.75
CA THR A 300 -6.56 -14.27 -1.95
C THR A 300 -7.70 -15.05 -2.62
N THR A 301 -7.92 -14.79 -3.91
CA THR A 301 -8.97 -15.44 -4.69
C THR A 301 -8.75 -16.94 -4.80
N SER A 302 -7.51 -17.40 -4.98
CA SER A 302 -7.16 -18.82 -4.98
C SER A 302 -7.40 -19.47 -3.61
N LEU A 303 -7.02 -18.82 -2.51
CA LEU A 303 -7.31 -19.33 -1.16
C LEU A 303 -8.82 -19.43 -0.92
N GLN A 304 -9.57 -18.36 -1.19
CA GLN A 304 -11.03 -18.32 -1.04
C GLN A 304 -11.72 -19.38 -1.90
N HIS A 305 -11.28 -19.57 -3.14
CA HIS A 305 -11.82 -20.61 -4.02
C HIS A 305 -11.57 -22.02 -3.46
N THR A 306 -10.36 -22.30 -2.94
CA THR A 306 -10.08 -23.58 -2.27
C THR A 306 -10.93 -23.76 -1.02
N VAL A 307 -11.15 -22.70 -0.23
CA VAL A 307 -12.06 -22.72 0.93
C VAL A 307 -13.48 -23.10 0.48
N ILE A 308 -14.01 -22.48 -0.59
CA ILE A 308 -15.34 -22.83 -1.13
C ILE A 308 -15.40 -24.30 -1.52
N LYS A 309 -14.41 -24.80 -2.29
CA LYS A 309 -14.35 -26.21 -2.72
C LYS A 309 -14.34 -27.18 -1.53
N LEU A 310 -13.53 -26.90 -0.51
CA LEU A 310 -13.45 -27.74 0.69
C LEU A 310 -14.77 -27.72 1.47
N SER A 311 -15.36 -26.54 1.65
CA SER A 311 -16.66 -26.39 2.32
C SER A 311 -17.78 -27.14 1.59
N GLN A 312 -17.86 -26.99 0.26
CA GLN A 312 -18.86 -27.69 -0.56
C GLN A 312 -18.66 -29.21 -0.51
N LYS A 313 -17.41 -29.69 -0.59
CA LYS A 313 -17.12 -31.12 -0.45
C LYS A 313 -17.57 -31.65 0.91
N ARG A 314 -17.29 -30.90 1.98
CA ARG A 314 -17.67 -31.27 3.35
C ARG A 314 -19.19 -31.25 3.55
N LEU A 315 -19.89 -30.24 3.04
CA LEU A 315 -21.35 -30.13 3.03
C LEU A 315 -22.01 -31.30 2.28
N ASN A 316 -21.48 -31.67 1.11
CA ASN A 316 -22.10 -32.67 0.24
C ASN A 316 -21.82 -34.10 0.69
N THR A 317 -20.64 -34.37 1.27
CA THR A 317 -20.18 -35.74 1.55
C THR A 317 -20.11 -36.06 3.04
N GLY A 318 -20.19 -35.07 3.92
CA GLY A 318 -19.91 -35.21 5.35
C GLY A 318 -18.44 -35.53 5.67
N ASN A 319 -17.56 -35.56 4.66
CA ASN A 319 -16.15 -35.96 4.76
C ASN A 319 -15.23 -34.84 4.25
N GLY A 320 -13.98 -34.83 4.72
CA GLY A 320 -12.99 -33.81 4.38
C GLY A 320 -12.71 -32.82 5.51
N LEU A 321 -11.85 -31.84 5.22
CA LEU A 321 -11.39 -30.83 6.18
C LEU A 321 -12.41 -29.70 6.32
N ILE A 322 -12.56 -29.17 7.52
CA ILE A 322 -13.33 -27.94 7.79
C ILE A 322 -12.38 -26.74 7.60
N PRO A 323 -12.59 -25.89 6.59
CA PRO A 323 -11.74 -24.73 6.38
C PRO A 323 -12.08 -23.59 7.35
N ILE A 324 -11.06 -22.86 7.78
CA ILE A 324 -11.16 -21.54 8.41
C ILE A 324 -10.32 -20.55 7.60
N PHE A 325 -10.90 -19.40 7.25
CA PHE A 325 -10.22 -18.35 6.51
C PHE A 325 -10.04 -17.13 7.41
N VAL A 326 -8.82 -16.60 7.45
CA VAL A 326 -8.43 -15.51 8.34
C VAL A 326 -7.58 -14.52 7.56
N ASP A 327 -8.03 -13.26 7.54
CA ASP A 327 -7.23 -12.13 7.07
C ASP A 327 -6.25 -11.73 8.18
N LEU A 328 -4.94 -11.78 7.92
CA LEU A 328 -3.91 -11.42 8.90
C LEU A 328 -3.75 -9.91 9.07
N SER A 329 -4.35 -9.10 8.20
CA SER A 329 -4.38 -7.66 8.36
C SER A 329 -5.32 -7.21 9.48
N ASP A 330 -6.36 -8.00 9.80
CA ASP A 330 -7.27 -7.77 10.94
C ASP A 330 -6.51 -7.50 12.25
N LYS A 331 -7.06 -6.65 13.12
CA LYS A 331 -6.43 -6.24 14.39
C LYS A 331 -6.14 -7.44 15.32
N TRP A 332 -4.87 -7.60 15.68
CA TRP A 332 -4.38 -8.52 16.71
C TRP A 332 -4.40 -7.74 18.02
N ILE A 333 -5.43 -7.92 18.84
CA ILE A 333 -5.56 -7.17 20.10
C ILE A 333 -4.35 -7.50 21.00
N LYS A 334 -3.67 -6.45 21.46
CA LYS A 334 -2.63 -6.48 22.49
C LYS A 334 -3.31 -6.45 23.86
N PRO A 335 -3.24 -7.51 24.70
CA PRO A 335 -3.58 -7.37 26.11
C PRO A 335 -2.58 -6.39 26.75
N ASN A 336 -3.06 -5.49 27.60
CA ASN A 336 -2.35 -4.33 28.15
C ASN A 336 -0.85 -4.56 28.51
N GLU A 337 -0.04 -3.55 28.19
CA GLU A 337 1.31 -3.24 28.71
C GLU A 337 2.48 -4.22 28.52
N ASP A 338 2.45 -5.15 27.56
CA ASP A 338 3.66 -5.94 27.24
C ASP A 338 4.00 -5.97 25.75
N ASN A 339 5.23 -5.58 25.40
CA ASN A 339 5.78 -5.61 24.03
C ASN A 339 6.39 -6.99 23.69
N SER A 340 6.08 -8.02 24.49
CA SER A 340 6.63 -9.36 24.37
C SER A 340 5.88 -10.22 23.34
N THR A 341 6.55 -11.25 22.81
CA THR A 341 5.98 -12.21 21.85
C THR A 341 4.74 -12.94 22.38
N SER A 342 4.55 -13.04 23.69
CA SER A 342 3.41 -13.72 24.32
C SER A 342 2.07 -13.01 24.05
N GLY A 343 2.06 -11.67 24.00
CA GLY A 343 0.87 -10.88 23.68
C GLY A 343 0.36 -11.15 22.27
N TYR A 344 1.25 -11.23 21.28
CA TYR A 344 0.88 -11.54 19.90
C TYR A 344 0.42 -13.00 19.70
N SER A 345 0.94 -13.94 20.49
CA SER A 345 0.42 -15.32 20.49
C SER A 345 -1.03 -15.39 20.98
N ILE A 346 -1.38 -14.60 22.01
CA ILE A 346 -2.78 -14.48 22.46
C ILE A 346 -3.63 -13.78 21.40
N GLY A 347 -3.12 -12.71 20.79
CA GLY A 347 -3.76 -12.00 19.69
C GLY A 347 -4.10 -12.92 18.51
N LEU A 348 -3.16 -13.77 18.08
CA LEU A 348 -3.39 -14.77 17.04
C LEU A 348 -4.50 -15.74 17.42
N LYS A 349 -4.46 -16.29 18.64
CA LYS A 349 -5.49 -17.22 19.13
C LYS A 349 -6.88 -16.57 19.12
N ASN A 350 -6.98 -15.31 19.54
CA ASN A 350 -8.23 -14.57 19.53
C ASN A 350 -8.73 -14.33 18.11
N LEU A 351 -7.83 -14.00 17.17
CA LEU A 351 -8.17 -13.82 15.76
C LEU A 351 -8.67 -15.12 15.12
N LEU A 352 -8.02 -16.25 15.42
CA LEU A 352 -8.48 -17.58 14.97
C LEU A 352 -9.86 -17.91 15.56
N LYS A 353 -10.06 -17.73 16.87
CA LYS A 353 -11.34 -18.00 17.54
C LYS A 353 -12.48 -17.11 17.04
N LYS A 354 -12.20 -15.84 16.73
CA LYS A 354 -13.17 -14.90 16.13
C LYS A 354 -13.78 -15.44 14.83
N ASN A 355 -12.98 -16.20 14.06
CA ASN A 355 -13.39 -16.78 12.77
C ASN A 355 -13.87 -18.24 12.88
N TRP A 356 -14.07 -18.76 14.10
CA TRP A 356 -14.54 -20.12 14.35
C TRP A 356 -15.78 -20.10 15.26
N THR A 357 -16.96 -20.25 14.66
CA THR A 357 -18.26 -20.19 15.37
C THR A 357 -18.82 -21.56 15.75
N LEU A 358 -18.08 -22.63 15.48
CA LEU A 358 -18.47 -24.00 15.83
C LEU A 358 -18.23 -24.29 17.30
N LYS A 359 -19.07 -25.18 17.87
CA LYS A 359 -18.93 -25.64 19.27
C LYS A 359 -17.66 -26.45 19.51
N ALA A 360 -17.14 -27.11 18.48
CA ALA A 360 -15.95 -27.94 18.58
C ALA A 360 -14.73 -27.07 18.96
N ASP A 361 -13.82 -27.60 19.78
CA ASP A 361 -12.62 -26.87 20.17
C ASP A 361 -11.69 -26.66 18.97
N LEU A 362 -11.41 -25.41 18.64
CA LEU A 362 -10.62 -25.05 17.45
C LEU A 362 -9.19 -25.61 17.53
N GLU A 363 -8.54 -25.53 18.69
CA GLU A 363 -7.16 -25.99 18.84
C GLU A 363 -7.06 -27.51 18.66
N GLU A 364 -8.01 -28.26 19.21
CA GLU A 364 -8.15 -29.71 18.99
C GLU A 364 -8.42 -30.04 17.51
N MET A 365 -9.35 -29.34 16.86
CA MET A 365 -9.68 -29.59 15.45
C MET A 365 -8.49 -29.34 14.51
N LEU A 366 -7.70 -28.30 14.78
CA LEU A 366 -6.49 -27.98 14.02
C LEU A 366 -5.38 -29.01 14.29
N ALA A 367 -5.13 -29.37 15.55
CA ALA A 367 -4.07 -30.31 15.93
C ALA A 367 -4.35 -31.73 15.42
N THR A 368 -5.61 -32.19 15.50
CA THR A 368 -6.03 -33.52 15.01
C THR A 368 -6.12 -33.58 13.47
N GLY A 369 -6.10 -32.42 12.79
CA GLY A 369 -6.19 -32.34 11.34
C GLY A 369 -7.60 -32.57 10.78
N LYS A 370 -8.63 -32.27 11.57
CA LYS A 370 -10.03 -32.21 11.11
C LYS A 370 -10.35 -30.83 10.49
N ALA A 371 -9.61 -29.80 10.88
CA ALA A 371 -9.69 -28.47 10.31
C ALA A 371 -8.39 -28.05 9.60
N ILE A 372 -8.51 -27.11 8.67
CA ILE A 372 -7.42 -26.47 7.95
C ILE A 372 -7.57 -24.96 7.99
N VAL A 373 -6.47 -24.26 8.25
CA VAL A 373 -6.45 -22.81 8.38
C VAL A 373 -5.75 -22.13 7.21
N PHE A 374 -6.44 -21.15 6.63
CA PHE A 374 -5.97 -20.29 5.54
C PHE A 374 -5.74 -18.89 6.10
N LEU A 375 -4.51 -18.40 6.00
CA LEU A 375 -4.07 -17.13 6.57
C LEU A 375 -3.58 -16.22 5.44
N ASP A 376 -4.39 -15.22 5.09
CA ASP A 376 -4.11 -14.32 3.98
C ASP A 376 -3.42 -13.03 4.45
N GLY A 377 -2.56 -12.45 3.61
CA GLY A 377 -1.94 -11.15 3.89
C GLY A 377 -0.81 -11.15 4.91
N LEU A 378 0.11 -12.13 4.89
CA LEU A 378 1.29 -12.14 5.78
C LEU A 378 2.14 -10.85 5.64
N ASN A 379 2.22 -10.28 4.44
CA ASN A 379 2.88 -9.00 4.17
C ASN A 379 2.11 -7.77 4.70
N GLU A 380 0.87 -7.93 5.20
CA GLU A 380 -0.03 -6.85 5.60
C GLU A 380 -0.22 -6.76 7.12
N MET A 381 0.63 -7.45 7.90
CA MET A 381 0.57 -7.51 9.36
C MET A 381 0.94 -6.20 10.08
N GLY A 382 1.15 -5.08 9.37
CA GLY A 382 1.45 -3.77 9.94
C GLY A 382 2.87 -3.60 10.49
N SER A 383 3.08 -2.58 11.32
CA SER A 383 4.40 -2.20 11.86
C SER A 383 5.06 -3.28 12.72
N ASP A 384 4.26 -4.05 13.46
CA ASP A 384 4.72 -5.11 14.37
C ASP A 384 4.88 -6.48 13.68
N LYS A 385 5.10 -6.48 12.36
CA LYS A 385 5.16 -7.69 11.52
C LYS A 385 6.18 -8.72 12.01
N LEU A 386 7.31 -8.30 12.59
CA LEU A 386 8.36 -9.20 13.07
C LEU A 386 7.89 -9.99 14.31
N GLN A 387 7.30 -9.31 15.28
CA GLN A 387 6.77 -9.94 16.50
C GLN A 387 5.58 -10.83 16.19
N LYS A 388 4.71 -10.42 15.25
CA LYS A 388 3.60 -11.24 14.75
C LYS A 388 4.09 -12.48 14.02
N ARG A 389 5.13 -12.38 13.17
CA ARG A 389 5.79 -13.54 12.55
C ARG A 389 6.31 -14.49 13.62
N ASP A 390 6.98 -13.99 14.66
CA ASP A 390 7.53 -14.83 15.73
C ASP A 390 6.42 -15.55 16.50
N ALA A 391 5.29 -14.88 16.75
CA ALA A 391 4.11 -15.52 17.33
C ALA A 391 3.55 -16.65 16.44
N ILE A 392 3.51 -16.45 15.11
CA ILE A 392 3.11 -17.50 14.15
C ILE A 392 4.10 -18.67 14.21
N LYS A 393 5.42 -18.42 14.18
CA LYS A 393 6.44 -19.47 14.26
C LYS A 393 6.32 -20.29 15.54
N ASN A 394 6.15 -19.61 16.69
CA ASN A 394 5.97 -20.26 17.97
C ASN A 394 4.70 -21.12 17.99
N TRP A 395 3.61 -20.63 17.40
CA TRP A 395 2.38 -21.42 17.27
C TRP A 395 2.56 -22.65 16.39
N LEU A 396 3.28 -22.54 15.27
CA LEU A 396 3.60 -23.67 14.39
C LEU A 396 4.50 -24.72 15.05
N GLN A 397 5.27 -24.35 16.07
CA GLN A 397 6.15 -25.25 16.83
C GLN A 397 5.54 -25.73 18.16
N GLY A 398 4.42 -25.13 18.58
CA GLY A 398 3.79 -25.38 19.87
C GLY A 398 2.95 -26.65 19.94
N GLN A 399 2.44 -26.93 21.15
CA GLN A 399 1.63 -28.13 21.42
C GLN A 399 0.28 -28.13 20.69
N SER A 400 -0.31 -26.95 20.44
CA SER A 400 -1.54 -26.75 19.67
C SER A 400 -1.26 -26.45 18.18
N SER A 401 -0.16 -26.97 17.64
CA SER A 401 0.27 -26.69 16.26
C SER A 401 -0.69 -27.30 15.23
N PRO A 402 -1.16 -26.53 14.23
CA PRO A 402 -2.17 -27.00 13.28
C PRO A 402 -1.58 -28.05 12.34
N ARG A 403 -2.25 -29.18 12.10
CA ARG A 403 -1.77 -30.16 11.11
C ARG A 403 -1.70 -29.54 9.72
N TYR A 404 -2.74 -28.80 9.33
CA TYR A 404 -2.84 -28.13 8.04
C TYR A 404 -2.91 -26.61 8.18
N ALA A 405 -1.97 -25.88 7.56
CA ALA A 405 -1.95 -24.41 7.57
C ALA A 405 -1.36 -23.85 6.27
N ILE A 406 -2.08 -22.94 5.62
CA ILE A 406 -1.67 -22.31 4.37
C ILE A 406 -1.61 -20.81 4.58
N PHE A 407 -0.49 -20.22 4.19
CA PHE A 407 -0.28 -18.77 4.29
C PHE A 407 -0.21 -18.17 2.90
N ALA A 408 -0.67 -16.94 2.71
CA ALA A 408 -0.37 -16.18 1.50
C ALA A 408 0.52 -14.97 1.82
N CYS A 409 1.55 -14.79 1.00
CA CYS A 409 2.47 -13.66 1.09
C CYS A 409 2.89 -13.21 -0.32
N ARG A 410 3.47 -12.01 -0.40
CA ARG A 410 4.08 -11.52 -1.64
C ARG A 410 5.50 -12.04 -1.82
N ASN A 411 5.91 -12.22 -3.08
CA ASN A 411 7.27 -12.63 -3.42
C ASN A 411 8.32 -11.68 -2.82
N SER A 412 8.16 -10.37 -3.03
CA SER A 412 9.11 -9.35 -2.56
C SER A 412 9.16 -9.20 -1.04
N SER A 413 8.06 -9.51 -0.35
CA SER A 413 7.95 -9.36 1.11
C SER A 413 8.41 -10.60 1.87
N TYR A 414 8.37 -11.78 1.25
CA TYR A 414 8.77 -13.05 1.87
C TYR A 414 10.30 -13.22 1.86
N SER A 415 10.98 -12.32 2.57
CA SER A 415 12.42 -12.36 2.85
C SER A 415 12.68 -12.91 4.26
N ASN A 416 13.93 -12.86 4.74
CA ASN A 416 14.30 -13.21 6.12
C ASN A 416 13.41 -12.54 7.18
N GLU A 417 12.78 -11.40 6.88
CA GLU A 417 11.86 -10.72 7.79
C GLU A 417 10.53 -11.44 8.00
N LEU A 418 9.97 -12.11 6.98
CA LEU A 418 8.66 -12.76 7.05
C LEU A 418 8.71 -14.27 6.81
N ASP A 419 9.89 -14.82 6.51
CA ASP A 419 10.07 -16.25 6.29
C ASP A 419 9.68 -17.06 7.53
N LEU A 420 8.73 -17.98 7.36
CA LEU A 420 8.22 -18.91 8.36
C LEU A 420 9.01 -20.23 8.42
N GLY A 421 9.96 -20.46 7.51
CA GLY A 421 10.71 -21.72 7.40
C GLY A 421 9.87 -22.88 6.83
N LEU A 422 8.81 -22.56 6.10
CA LEU A 422 7.90 -23.53 5.47
C LEU A 422 8.22 -23.71 3.98
N PRO A 423 7.81 -24.84 3.35
CA PRO A 423 7.78 -24.97 1.90
C PRO A 423 7.01 -23.83 1.24
N THR A 424 7.39 -23.46 0.01
CA THR A 424 6.77 -22.35 -0.72
C THR A 424 6.14 -22.84 -2.03
N ALA A 425 5.02 -22.23 -2.41
CA ALA A 425 4.33 -22.49 -3.65
C ALA A 425 4.06 -21.15 -4.36
N SER A 426 4.67 -20.92 -5.51
CA SER A 426 4.53 -19.66 -6.26
C SER A 426 3.37 -19.74 -7.24
N ILE A 427 2.43 -18.80 -7.15
CA ILE A 427 1.40 -18.58 -8.16
C ILE A 427 2.02 -17.84 -9.35
N GLY A 428 1.94 -18.46 -10.52
CA GLY A 428 2.40 -17.92 -11.78
C GLY A 428 1.41 -16.92 -12.42
N LYS A 429 1.87 -16.29 -13.50
CA LYS A 429 1.07 -15.36 -14.31
C LYS A 429 -0.03 -16.11 -15.08
N LEU A 430 -1.11 -15.42 -15.40
CA LEU A 430 -2.14 -15.94 -16.30
C LEU A 430 -1.55 -16.19 -17.70
N GLU A 431 -1.89 -17.34 -18.26
CA GLU A 431 -1.66 -17.62 -19.68
C GLU A 431 -2.64 -16.80 -20.55
N LYS A 432 -2.28 -16.56 -21.82
CA LYS A 432 -3.07 -15.71 -22.74
C LYS A 432 -4.53 -16.17 -22.89
N ASN A 433 -4.80 -17.48 -22.82
CA ASN A 433 -6.16 -18.00 -22.92
C ASN A 433 -6.94 -17.88 -21.61
N SER A 434 -6.25 -17.80 -20.46
CA SER A 434 -6.88 -17.77 -19.14
C SER A 434 -7.56 -16.43 -18.87
N TRP A 435 -6.96 -15.30 -19.24
CA TRP A 435 -7.61 -14.00 -19.04
C TRP A 435 -8.86 -13.83 -19.93
N ILE A 436 -8.87 -14.40 -21.14
CA ILE A 436 -10.05 -14.42 -22.02
C ILE A 436 -11.20 -15.13 -21.30
N LEU A 437 -10.92 -16.29 -20.71
CA LEU A 437 -11.93 -17.05 -19.97
C LEU A 437 -12.45 -16.29 -18.74
N ILE A 438 -11.57 -15.61 -18.01
CA ILE A 438 -11.95 -14.74 -16.88
C ILE A 438 -12.89 -13.63 -17.37
N ALA A 439 -12.51 -12.91 -18.43
CA ALA A 439 -13.33 -11.84 -19.00
C ALA A 439 -14.70 -12.35 -19.47
N THR A 440 -14.74 -13.49 -20.17
CA THR A 440 -15.99 -14.14 -20.59
C THR A 440 -16.89 -14.46 -19.40
N LYS A 441 -16.34 -15.03 -18.33
CA LYS A 441 -17.11 -15.35 -17.11
C LYS A 441 -17.67 -14.09 -16.44
N LEU A 442 -16.85 -13.02 -16.33
CA LEU A 442 -17.29 -11.75 -15.76
C LEU A 442 -18.41 -11.12 -16.58
N ILE A 443 -18.23 -11.00 -17.90
CA ILE A 443 -19.24 -10.40 -18.78
C ILE A 443 -20.54 -11.19 -18.75
N ASN A 444 -20.47 -12.53 -18.80
CA ASN A 444 -21.66 -13.37 -18.69
C ASN A 444 -22.38 -13.20 -17.35
N TYR A 445 -21.62 -13.02 -16.25
CA TYR A 445 -22.18 -12.76 -14.94
C TYR A 445 -22.86 -11.39 -14.88
N ILE A 446 -22.23 -10.34 -15.41
CA ILE A 446 -22.79 -8.98 -15.49
C ILE A 446 -24.09 -9.00 -16.32
N ASN A 447 -24.06 -9.63 -17.50
CA ASN A 447 -25.22 -9.74 -18.40
C ASN A 447 -26.39 -10.52 -17.81
N LYS A 448 -26.18 -11.31 -16.75
CA LYS A 448 -27.26 -11.99 -16.03
C LYS A 448 -28.13 -11.01 -15.23
N TYR A 449 -27.57 -9.89 -14.79
CA TYR A 449 -28.23 -8.94 -13.89
C TYR A 449 -28.43 -7.54 -14.48
N ASN A 450 -27.75 -7.20 -15.58
CA ASN A 450 -27.91 -5.91 -16.27
C ASN A 450 -28.93 -5.98 -17.42
N GLU A 451 -29.78 -4.96 -17.52
CA GLU A 451 -30.75 -4.80 -18.63
C GLU A 451 -30.03 -4.51 -19.97
N ASN A 452 -28.92 -3.78 -19.92
CA ASN A 452 -28.07 -3.50 -21.08
C ASN A 452 -26.96 -4.55 -21.14
N GLN A 453 -26.97 -5.38 -22.19
CA GLN A 453 -25.95 -6.41 -22.37
C GLN A 453 -24.63 -5.84 -22.87
N VAL A 454 -23.55 -6.20 -22.17
CA VAL A 454 -22.17 -5.97 -22.56
C VAL A 454 -21.80 -6.93 -23.69
N ASN A 455 -21.28 -6.39 -24.80
CA ASN A 455 -20.91 -7.18 -25.97
C ASN A 455 -19.52 -7.81 -25.80
N LEU A 456 -19.49 -9.13 -25.58
CA LEU A 456 -18.25 -9.89 -25.39
C LEU A 456 -17.33 -9.86 -26.62
N GLU A 457 -17.87 -10.00 -27.83
CA GLU A 457 -17.05 -10.08 -29.04
C GLU A 457 -16.39 -8.73 -29.35
N ASP A 458 -17.13 -7.64 -29.12
CA ASP A 458 -16.59 -6.28 -29.25
C ASP A 458 -15.45 -6.05 -28.25
N PHE A 459 -15.67 -6.35 -26.96
CA PHE A 459 -14.64 -6.28 -25.92
C PHE A 459 -13.37 -7.08 -26.26
N LEU A 460 -13.53 -8.34 -26.70
CA LEU A 460 -12.40 -9.20 -27.07
C LEU A 460 -11.66 -8.67 -28.31
N SER A 461 -12.36 -8.09 -29.28
CA SER A 461 -11.76 -7.51 -30.48
C SER A 461 -10.87 -6.30 -30.13
N LEU A 462 -11.37 -5.42 -29.27
CA LEU A 462 -10.65 -4.22 -28.81
C LEU A 462 -9.38 -4.59 -28.04
N ILE A 463 -9.46 -5.56 -27.11
CA ILE A 463 -8.27 -6.01 -26.37
C ILE A 463 -7.24 -6.66 -27.29
N ARG A 464 -7.67 -7.52 -28.23
CA ARG A 464 -6.75 -8.19 -29.17
C ARG A 464 -5.99 -7.20 -30.05
N SER A 465 -6.59 -6.05 -30.33
CA SER A 465 -5.93 -4.97 -31.09
C SER A 465 -4.88 -4.18 -30.29
N THR A 466 -4.81 -4.36 -28.96
CA THR A 466 -3.94 -3.59 -28.07
C THR A 466 -2.79 -4.45 -27.53
N GLU A 467 -1.66 -4.49 -28.25
CA GLU A 467 -0.51 -5.36 -27.91
C GLU A 467 0.06 -5.11 -26.50
N GLN A 468 0.03 -3.86 -26.05
CA GLN A 468 0.53 -3.40 -24.74
C GLN A 468 -0.19 -4.03 -23.54
N LEU A 469 -1.45 -4.45 -23.72
CA LEU A 469 -2.27 -5.03 -22.65
C LEU A 469 -1.90 -6.48 -22.32
N SER A 470 -1.18 -7.19 -23.19
CA SER A 470 -0.85 -8.60 -23.00
C SER A 470 -0.10 -8.86 -21.68
N CYS A 471 0.80 -7.96 -21.29
CA CYS A 471 1.53 -8.07 -20.02
C CYS A 471 0.64 -7.70 -18.82
N VAL A 472 -0.21 -6.68 -18.98
CA VAL A 472 -1.12 -6.18 -17.93
C VAL A 472 -2.16 -7.24 -17.56
N LEU A 473 -2.76 -7.85 -18.58
CA LEU A 473 -3.78 -8.90 -18.45
C LEU A 473 -3.26 -10.24 -17.94
N SER A 474 -1.93 -10.36 -17.77
CA SER A 474 -1.34 -11.51 -17.08
C SER A 474 -1.68 -11.57 -15.59
N ARG A 475 -2.26 -10.48 -15.04
CA ARG A 475 -2.76 -10.37 -13.66
C ARG A 475 -4.29 -10.28 -13.66
N PRO A 476 -5.01 -11.20 -12.98
CA PRO A 476 -6.48 -11.19 -12.91
C PRO A 476 -7.08 -9.84 -12.48
N TYR A 477 -6.41 -9.15 -11.56
CA TYR A 477 -6.81 -7.84 -11.02
C TYR A 477 -7.15 -6.80 -12.10
N PHE A 478 -6.36 -6.73 -13.18
CA PHE A 478 -6.58 -5.77 -14.27
C PHE A 478 -7.61 -6.25 -15.28
N VAL A 479 -7.81 -7.56 -15.42
CA VAL A 479 -8.89 -8.13 -16.26
C VAL A 479 -10.24 -7.67 -15.71
N GLU A 480 -10.43 -7.80 -14.40
CA GLU A 480 -11.67 -7.40 -13.72
C GLU A 480 -11.98 -5.91 -13.91
N ARG A 481 -11.00 -5.03 -13.67
CA ARG A 481 -11.15 -3.58 -13.83
C ARG A 481 -11.45 -3.18 -15.26
N LEU A 482 -10.80 -3.81 -16.23
CA LEU A 482 -11.07 -3.53 -17.65
C LEU A 482 -12.50 -3.91 -18.05
N VAL A 483 -13.03 -5.03 -17.55
CA VAL A 483 -14.43 -5.40 -17.78
C VAL A 483 -15.37 -4.36 -17.15
N GLN A 484 -15.08 -3.89 -15.94
CA GLN A 484 -15.89 -2.86 -15.26
C GLN A 484 -15.82 -1.50 -15.98
N ILE A 485 -14.66 -1.12 -16.51
CA ILE A 485 -14.49 0.10 -17.33
C ILE A 485 -15.36 0.01 -18.59
N TYR A 486 -15.28 -1.11 -19.29
CA TYR A 486 -16.04 -1.31 -20.52
C TYR A 486 -17.55 -1.35 -20.27
N ASP A 487 -18.02 -2.03 -19.21
CA ASP A 487 -19.43 -2.06 -18.79
C ASP A 487 -19.98 -0.64 -18.51
N SER A 488 -19.14 0.25 -17.97
CA SER A 488 -19.52 1.64 -17.72
C SER A 488 -19.57 2.54 -18.97
N GLY A 489 -19.27 1.99 -20.16
CA GLY A 489 -19.18 2.71 -21.43
C GLY A 489 -17.83 3.41 -21.66
N GLY A 490 -16.78 3.01 -20.94
CA GLY A 490 -15.43 3.55 -21.09
C GLY A 490 -14.66 2.94 -22.26
N ASN A 491 -13.71 3.70 -22.81
CA ASN A 491 -12.72 3.18 -23.76
C ASN A 491 -11.75 2.23 -23.03
N ILE A 492 -11.18 1.26 -23.75
CA ILE A 492 -10.20 0.34 -23.18
C ILE A 492 -8.85 1.06 -23.03
N PRO A 493 -8.36 1.30 -21.80
CA PRO A 493 -7.07 1.95 -21.59
C PRO A 493 -5.93 0.98 -21.88
N SER A 494 -4.76 1.49 -22.28
CA SER A 494 -3.64 0.67 -22.78
C SER A 494 -2.60 0.29 -21.71
N THR A 495 -2.65 0.89 -20.53
CA THR A 495 -1.62 0.72 -19.48
C THR A 495 -2.25 0.55 -18.09
N GLU A 496 -1.51 -0.04 -17.14
CA GLU A 496 -1.97 -0.22 -15.76
C GLU A 496 -2.41 1.10 -15.11
N ALA A 497 -1.64 2.18 -15.30
CA ALA A 497 -1.94 3.47 -14.70
C ALA A 497 -3.24 4.08 -15.24
N LEU A 498 -3.48 3.97 -16.55
CA LEU A 498 -4.72 4.48 -17.16
C LEU A 498 -5.93 3.63 -16.78
N ILE A 499 -5.76 2.31 -16.60
CA ILE A 499 -6.81 1.44 -16.06
C ILE A 499 -7.20 1.88 -14.65
N LEU A 500 -6.20 2.16 -13.78
CA LEU A 500 -6.47 2.65 -12.43
C LEU A 500 -7.13 4.03 -12.44
N ASP A 501 -6.71 4.93 -13.33
CA ASP A 501 -7.26 6.27 -13.47
C ASP A 501 -8.73 6.26 -13.89
N ASP A 502 -9.06 5.52 -14.95
CA ASP A 502 -10.43 5.43 -15.44
C ASP A 502 -11.34 4.68 -14.46
N PHE A 503 -10.83 3.62 -13.83
CA PHE A 503 -11.58 2.91 -12.79
C PHE A 503 -11.85 3.81 -11.57
N ALA A 504 -10.86 4.58 -11.10
CA ALA A 504 -11.05 5.54 -10.00
C ALA A 504 -12.12 6.59 -10.34
N LYS A 505 -12.12 7.12 -11.58
CA LYS A 505 -13.16 8.07 -12.04
C LYS A 505 -14.55 7.44 -12.04
N ILE A 506 -14.68 6.20 -12.52
CA ILE A 506 -15.97 5.48 -12.58
C ILE A 506 -16.52 5.24 -11.18
N VAL A 507 -15.69 4.70 -10.28
CA VAL A 507 -16.09 4.44 -8.89
C VAL A 507 -16.48 5.74 -8.20
N TRP A 508 -15.70 6.81 -8.38
CA TRP A 508 -16.04 8.10 -7.77
C TRP A 508 -17.32 8.71 -8.34
N LYS A 509 -17.54 8.59 -9.66
CA LYS A 509 -18.78 9.01 -10.32
C LYS A 509 -19.98 8.27 -9.73
N ARG A 510 -19.87 6.96 -9.50
CA ARG A 510 -20.91 6.14 -8.86
C ARG A 510 -21.22 6.64 -7.44
N GLU A 511 -20.21 6.88 -6.61
CA GLU A 511 -20.42 7.38 -5.25
C GLU A 511 -21.08 8.77 -5.25
N ARG A 512 -20.66 9.67 -6.16
CA ARG A 512 -21.27 11.01 -6.30
C ARG A 512 -22.74 10.98 -6.72
N LEU A 513 -23.14 10.00 -7.53
CA LEU A 513 -24.55 9.81 -7.89
C LEU A 513 -25.40 9.40 -6.68
N GLN A 514 -24.83 8.63 -5.76
CA GLN A 514 -25.50 8.23 -4.52
C GLN A 514 -25.44 9.32 -3.44
N GLN A 515 -24.41 10.16 -3.45
CA GLN A 515 -24.16 11.21 -2.45
C GLN A 515 -23.80 12.53 -3.15
N PRO A 516 -24.79 13.36 -3.53
CA PRO A 516 -24.57 14.57 -4.35
C PRO A 516 -23.69 15.65 -3.69
N ASN A 517 -23.51 15.59 -2.37
CA ASN A 517 -22.64 16.48 -1.60
C ASN A 517 -21.13 16.15 -1.74
N LEU A 518 -20.79 15.01 -2.36
CA LEU A 518 -19.40 14.65 -2.61
C LEU A 518 -18.75 15.62 -3.61
N PRO A 519 -17.51 16.06 -3.33
CA PRO A 519 -16.81 16.96 -4.23
C PRO A 519 -16.45 16.25 -5.54
N ASP A 520 -16.00 17.03 -6.52
CA ASP A 520 -15.58 16.46 -7.80
C ASP A 520 -14.37 15.51 -7.65
N PHE A 521 -14.03 14.84 -8.75
CA PHE A 521 -12.91 13.92 -8.78
C PHE A 521 -11.58 14.62 -8.48
N SER A 522 -11.41 15.88 -8.88
CA SER A 522 -10.18 16.65 -8.66
C SER A 522 -9.88 16.83 -7.17
N ALA A 523 -10.90 17.22 -6.39
CA ALA A 523 -10.76 17.38 -4.94
C ALA A 523 -10.43 16.07 -4.22
N MET A 524 -11.16 14.99 -4.52
CA MET A 524 -10.88 13.66 -3.94
C MET A 524 -9.46 13.22 -4.26
N LYS A 525 -9.09 13.35 -5.52
CA LYS A 525 -7.80 12.95 -6.05
C LYS A 525 -6.64 13.75 -5.45
N THR A 526 -6.85 15.04 -5.14
CA THR A 526 -5.87 15.85 -4.42
C THR A 526 -5.65 15.30 -3.01
N ILE A 527 -6.72 14.96 -2.28
CA ILE A 527 -6.68 14.41 -0.90
C ILE A 527 -5.97 13.06 -0.89
N MET A 528 -6.40 12.14 -1.75
CA MET A 528 -5.82 10.81 -1.87
C MET A 528 -4.39 10.85 -2.39
N GLY A 529 -4.08 11.75 -3.33
CA GLY A 529 -2.73 11.92 -3.86
C GLY A 529 -1.73 12.35 -2.79
N HIS A 530 -2.07 13.39 -2.00
CA HIS A 530 -1.21 13.84 -0.91
C HIS A 530 -0.99 12.76 0.15
N LEU A 531 -2.06 12.05 0.52
CA LEU A 531 -1.98 10.95 1.47
C LEU A 531 -1.09 9.82 0.97
N ALA A 532 -1.30 9.37 -0.26
CA ALA A 532 -0.51 8.32 -0.89
C ALA A 532 0.98 8.71 -0.97
N PHE A 533 1.25 9.94 -1.39
CA PHE A 533 2.61 10.47 -1.47
C PHE A 533 3.34 10.41 -0.12
N LEU A 534 2.65 10.76 0.98
CA LEU A 534 3.22 10.68 2.32
C LEU A 534 3.48 9.24 2.76
N LEU A 535 2.53 8.33 2.51
CA LEU A 535 2.69 6.91 2.84
C LEU A 535 3.87 6.27 2.12
N VAL A 536 4.02 6.54 0.82
CA VAL A 536 5.17 6.06 0.02
C VAL A 536 6.48 6.69 0.51
N SER A 537 6.47 7.98 0.85
CA SER A 537 7.64 8.70 1.38
C SER A 537 8.14 8.12 2.70
N ASP A 538 7.20 7.83 3.61
CA ASP A 538 7.51 7.30 4.95
C ASP A 538 7.65 5.77 4.96
N GLN A 539 7.48 5.09 3.82
CA GLN A 539 7.45 3.64 3.67
C GLN A 539 6.43 2.98 4.62
N ARG A 540 5.25 3.59 4.75
CA ARG A 540 4.13 3.12 5.58
C ARG A 540 2.97 2.65 4.71
N PHE A 541 2.26 1.63 5.17
CA PHE A 541 1.03 1.15 4.54
C PHE A 541 -0.24 1.56 5.29
N THR A 542 -0.10 2.08 6.51
CA THR A 542 -1.22 2.45 7.39
C THR A 542 -0.99 3.82 8.02
N VAL A 543 -2.08 4.51 8.35
CA VAL A 543 -2.08 5.84 8.98
C VAL A 543 -3.33 6.03 9.85
N SER A 544 -3.18 6.62 11.04
CA SER A 544 -4.35 6.89 11.90
C SER A 544 -5.19 8.04 11.36
N TYR A 545 -6.48 8.11 11.75
CA TYR A 545 -7.35 9.24 11.40
C TYR A 545 -6.74 10.59 11.80
N ASN A 546 -6.27 10.68 13.04
CA ASN A 546 -5.69 11.91 13.59
C ASN A 546 -4.43 12.34 12.83
N GLN A 547 -3.59 11.37 12.45
CA GLN A 547 -2.40 11.65 11.66
C GLN A 547 -2.76 12.07 10.23
N MET A 548 -3.70 11.36 9.60
CA MET A 548 -4.20 11.70 8.27
C MET A 548 -4.78 13.12 8.28
N LEU A 549 -5.62 13.44 9.26
CA LEU A 549 -6.21 14.77 9.44
C LEU A 549 -5.12 15.84 9.57
N LYS A 550 -4.12 15.62 10.43
CA LYS A 550 -3.01 16.55 10.65
C LYS A 550 -2.18 16.79 9.39
N GLU A 551 -1.80 15.72 8.71
CA GLU A 551 -0.92 15.75 7.53
C GLU A 551 -1.63 16.30 6.29
N THR A 552 -2.92 16.05 6.19
CA THR A 552 -3.74 16.37 5.02
C THR A 552 -4.31 17.78 5.16
N ILE A 553 -4.96 18.13 6.28
CA ILE A 553 -5.57 19.47 6.46
C ILE A 553 -4.54 20.61 6.35
N GLY A 554 -3.32 20.42 6.86
CA GLY A 554 -2.27 21.43 6.72
C GLY A 554 -1.97 21.81 5.26
N PHE A 555 -2.06 20.84 4.36
CA PHE A 555 -1.94 21.02 2.91
C PHE A 555 -3.22 21.64 2.31
N PHE A 556 -4.39 21.18 2.75
CA PHE A 556 -5.70 21.60 2.20
C PHE A 556 -6.17 23.01 2.55
N LYS A 557 -5.62 23.62 3.61
CA LYS A 557 -5.85 25.05 3.92
C LYS A 557 -5.57 25.99 2.74
N GLN A 558 -4.76 25.56 1.78
CA GLN A 558 -4.44 26.35 0.58
C GLN A 558 -5.52 26.27 -0.51
N PHE A 559 -6.33 25.20 -0.51
CA PHE A 559 -7.28 24.90 -1.58
C PHE A 559 -8.75 25.15 -1.19
N PHE A 560 -9.10 25.04 0.09
CA PHE A 560 -10.47 25.23 0.58
C PHE A 560 -10.57 26.46 1.49
N LYS A 561 -11.62 27.28 1.31
CA LYS A 561 -11.79 28.55 2.05
C LYS A 561 -12.70 28.42 3.29
N ARG A 562 -13.50 27.36 3.41
CA ARG A 562 -14.38 27.00 4.56
C ARG A 562 -14.64 25.47 4.55
N ASN A 563 -14.89 24.85 5.71
CA ASN A 563 -15.37 23.45 5.86
C ASN A 563 -14.41 22.30 5.47
N GLU A 564 -13.09 22.51 5.56
CA GLU A 564 -12.05 21.52 5.21
C GLU A 564 -12.22 20.16 5.89
N VAL A 565 -12.46 20.15 7.20
CA VAL A 565 -12.61 18.92 8.00
C VAL A 565 -13.80 18.11 7.54
N SER A 566 -14.95 18.75 7.28
CA SER A 566 -16.15 18.05 6.82
C SER A 566 -15.99 17.49 5.42
N THR A 567 -15.36 18.23 4.50
CA THR A 567 -15.08 17.75 3.14
C THR A 567 -14.13 16.55 3.18
N PHE A 568 -13.05 16.66 3.95
CA PHE A 568 -12.12 15.56 4.17
C PHE A 568 -12.84 14.32 4.72
N ASN A 569 -13.68 14.47 5.76
CA ASN A 569 -14.42 13.36 6.35
C ASN A 569 -15.38 12.68 5.38
N ILE A 570 -16.12 13.46 4.60
CA ILE A 570 -17.05 12.93 3.60
C ILE A 570 -16.27 12.19 2.50
N VAL A 571 -15.13 12.73 2.06
CA VAL A 571 -14.26 12.07 1.07
C VAL A 571 -13.68 10.77 1.60
N ILE A 572 -13.09 10.75 2.80
CA ILE A 572 -12.51 9.54 3.39
C ILE A 572 -13.57 8.45 3.55
N LYS A 573 -14.76 8.79 4.06
CA LYS A 573 -15.88 7.83 4.19
C LYS A 573 -16.31 7.28 2.83
N ALA A 574 -16.41 8.13 1.81
CA ALA A 574 -16.74 7.70 0.46
C ALA A 574 -15.63 6.84 -0.16
N CYS A 575 -14.35 7.15 0.06
CA CYS A 575 -13.22 6.33 -0.39
C CYS A 575 -13.21 4.95 0.28
N VAL A 576 -13.63 4.84 1.54
CA VAL A 576 -13.80 3.54 2.22
C VAL A 576 -14.97 2.77 1.61
N LYS A 577 -16.11 3.42 1.40
CA LYS A 577 -17.29 2.79 0.76
C LYS A 577 -17.01 2.35 -0.69
N ALA A 578 -16.19 3.13 -1.39
CA ALA A 578 -15.72 2.87 -2.75
C ALA A 578 -14.68 1.74 -2.84
N ASP A 579 -14.21 1.20 -1.71
CA ASP A 579 -13.08 0.27 -1.63
C ASP A 579 -11.82 0.83 -2.33
N LEU A 580 -11.54 2.13 -2.13
CA LEU A 580 -10.26 2.77 -2.45
C LEU A 580 -9.37 2.88 -1.19
N LEU A 581 -10.00 2.97 -0.01
CA LEU A 581 -9.39 2.87 1.30
C LEU A 581 -10.04 1.73 2.09
N LYS A 582 -9.30 1.18 3.05
CA LYS A 582 -9.81 0.30 4.09
C LYS A 582 -9.61 0.95 5.45
N CYS A 583 -10.58 0.76 6.33
CA CYS A 583 -10.58 1.30 7.69
C CYS A 583 -10.59 0.15 8.69
N GLU A 584 -9.63 0.16 9.62
CA GLU A 584 -9.47 -0.82 10.69
C GLU A 584 -9.32 -0.08 12.04
N GLY A 585 -10.43 0.06 12.77
CA GLY A 585 -10.46 0.89 13.97
C GLY A 585 -10.19 2.35 13.62
N ASP A 586 -9.13 2.95 14.20
CA ASP A 586 -8.69 4.32 13.91
C ASP A 586 -7.62 4.39 12.79
N SER A 587 -7.24 3.26 12.19
CA SER A 587 -6.21 3.17 11.16
C SER A 587 -6.81 2.99 9.78
N TYR A 588 -6.21 3.65 8.79
CA TYR A 588 -6.60 3.62 7.39
C TYR A 588 -5.43 3.12 6.54
N LYS A 589 -5.75 2.39 5.48
CA LYS A 589 -4.80 1.98 4.43
C LYS A 589 -5.46 2.09 3.06
N PHE A 590 -4.67 2.15 2.00
CA PHE A 590 -5.23 1.95 0.66
C PHE A 590 -5.76 0.52 0.54
N SER A 591 -6.99 0.40 0.04
CA SER A 591 -7.25 -0.48 -1.10
C SER A 591 -6.37 -1.71 -1.28
N ASP A 592 -5.39 -1.41 -2.12
CA ASP A 592 -4.26 -2.17 -2.56
C ASP A 592 -3.15 -1.16 -2.85
N GLU A 593 -1.92 -1.65 -3.04
CA GLU A 593 -0.79 -0.77 -3.31
C GLU A 593 -0.83 -0.18 -4.73
N PHE A 594 -1.59 -0.75 -5.67
CA PHE A 594 -1.71 -0.14 -7.00
C PHE A 594 -2.36 1.24 -6.90
N PHE A 595 -3.42 1.37 -6.10
CA PHE A 595 -4.03 2.68 -5.84
C PHE A 595 -3.11 3.62 -5.07
N MET A 596 -2.36 3.11 -4.09
CA MET A 596 -1.37 3.93 -3.39
C MET A 596 -0.33 4.51 -4.36
N ASP A 597 0.26 3.66 -5.21
CA ASP A 597 1.22 4.09 -6.23
C ASP A 597 0.59 5.04 -7.27
N TYR A 598 -0.64 4.75 -7.70
CA TYR A 598 -1.37 5.58 -8.66
C TYR A 598 -1.66 6.98 -8.10
N PHE A 599 -2.16 7.08 -6.88
CA PHE A 599 -2.44 8.38 -6.26
C PHE A 599 -1.15 9.14 -5.93
N ALA A 600 -0.08 8.45 -5.51
CA ALA A 600 1.23 9.08 -5.32
C ALA A 600 1.81 9.60 -6.65
N ALA A 601 1.68 8.82 -7.73
CA ALA A 601 2.02 9.24 -9.08
C ALA A 601 1.25 10.49 -9.51
N TYR A 602 -0.06 10.48 -9.25
CA TYR A 602 -0.89 11.62 -9.56
C TYR A 602 -0.50 12.88 -8.77
N HIS A 603 -0.18 12.75 -7.48
CA HIS A 603 0.31 13.88 -6.68
C HIS A 603 1.59 14.48 -7.26
N MET A 604 2.48 13.65 -7.83
CA MET A 604 3.70 14.10 -8.51
C MET A 604 3.40 14.87 -9.81
N VAL A 605 2.34 14.52 -10.53
CA VAL A 605 1.88 15.27 -11.72
C VAL A 605 1.41 16.67 -11.31
N ASP A 606 0.57 16.77 -10.28
CA ASP A 606 0.05 18.07 -9.80
C ASP A 606 1.11 18.90 -9.06
N ASN A 607 2.09 18.24 -8.45
CA ASN A 607 3.13 18.86 -7.65
C ASN A 607 4.52 18.38 -8.12
N PRO A 608 4.97 18.78 -9.33
CA PRO A 608 6.25 18.31 -9.88
C PRO A 608 7.46 18.74 -9.02
N THR A 609 7.29 19.77 -8.19
CA THR A 609 8.28 20.17 -7.17
C THR A 609 8.37 19.21 -5.98
N LYS A 610 7.53 18.18 -5.89
CA LYS A 610 7.57 17.18 -4.82
C LYS A 610 8.20 15.86 -5.26
N ILE A 611 8.47 15.70 -6.56
CA ILE A 611 9.11 14.49 -7.09
C ILE A 611 10.39 14.17 -6.29
N PRO A 612 10.54 12.92 -5.81
CA PRO A 612 11.67 12.53 -5.00
C PRO A 612 12.97 12.69 -5.79
N MET A 613 14.04 13.14 -5.12
CA MET A 613 15.37 13.13 -5.73
C MET A 613 15.89 11.69 -5.73
N LEU A 614 16.40 11.24 -6.88
CA LEU A 614 17.15 9.98 -6.93
C LEU A 614 18.56 10.22 -6.36
N PRO A 615 19.10 9.30 -5.55
CA PRO A 615 20.47 9.43 -5.06
C PRO A 615 21.46 9.47 -6.23
N ASP A 616 22.43 10.37 -6.16
CA ASP A 616 23.44 10.61 -7.20
C ASP A 616 24.56 9.57 -7.09
N LYS A 617 24.69 8.76 -8.15
CA LYS A 617 25.76 7.81 -8.52
C LYS A 617 26.04 6.61 -7.61
N ASP A 618 26.14 5.48 -8.29
CA ASP A 618 26.43 4.10 -7.85
C ASP A 618 25.32 3.29 -7.19
N ASN A 619 24.18 3.88 -6.84
CA ASN A 619 22.95 3.12 -6.55
C ASN A 619 21.88 3.39 -7.61
N VAL A 620 21.93 2.59 -8.68
CA VAL A 620 20.80 2.46 -9.63
C VAL A 620 19.70 1.67 -8.94
N TYR A 621 19.02 2.29 -7.98
CA TYR A 621 17.67 1.92 -7.59
C TYR A 621 17.01 3.22 -7.14
N VAL A 622 15.98 3.65 -7.88
CA VAL A 622 14.84 4.32 -7.24
C VAL A 622 14.60 3.50 -5.96
N GLN A 623 14.57 4.12 -4.76
CA GLN A 623 14.20 3.36 -3.55
C GLN A 623 13.02 2.46 -3.95
N ASP A 624 13.10 1.15 -3.73
CA ASP A 624 12.15 0.20 -4.35
C ASP A 624 10.68 0.63 -4.17
N SER A 625 10.40 1.36 -3.09
CA SER A 625 9.12 2.02 -2.78
C SER A 625 8.58 2.98 -3.85
N TRP A 626 9.42 3.72 -4.58
CA TRP A 626 8.99 4.73 -5.56
C TRP A 626 8.95 4.23 -7.00
N MET A 627 9.53 3.05 -7.30
CA MET A 627 9.66 2.53 -8.67
C MET A 627 8.32 2.53 -9.40
N LYS A 628 7.28 2.05 -8.72
CA LYS A 628 5.97 1.85 -9.30
C LYS A 628 5.21 3.16 -9.46
N SER A 629 5.21 4.02 -8.44
CA SER A 629 4.73 5.40 -8.50
C SER A 629 5.37 6.20 -9.66
N VAL A 630 6.69 6.10 -9.86
CA VAL A 630 7.39 6.78 -10.97
C VAL A 630 6.98 6.17 -12.33
N SER A 631 6.82 4.85 -12.42
CA SER A 631 6.31 4.20 -13.63
C SER A 631 4.91 4.68 -13.99
N TYR A 632 4.01 4.83 -13.01
CA TYR A 632 2.65 5.34 -13.24
C TYR A 632 2.65 6.82 -13.59
N PHE A 633 3.54 7.61 -12.99
CA PHE A 633 3.69 9.03 -13.29
C PHE A 633 3.90 9.27 -14.79
N TYR A 634 4.74 8.48 -15.46
CA TYR A 634 4.98 8.63 -16.90
C TYR A 634 3.74 8.47 -17.76
N TYR A 635 2.81 7.60 -17.35
CA TYR A 635 1.56 7.34 -18.08
C TYR A 635 0.46 8.35 -17.76
N LEU A 636 0.56 9.05 -16.62
CA LEU A 636 -0.38 10.08 -16.18
C LEU A 636 0.02 11.50 -16.60
N LEU A 637 1.15 11.65 -17.31
CA LEU A 637 1.56 12.93 -17.87
C LEU A 637 0.49 13.46 -18.85
N PRO A 638 0.18 14.78 -18.81
CA PRO A 638 -0.90 15.36 -19.60
C PRO A 638 -0.64 15.21 -21.11
N GLU A 639 -1.74 15.12 -21.86
CA GLU A 639 -1.68 15.08 -23.32
C GLU A 639 -1.37 16.46 -23.92
N GLU A 640 -1.85 17.54 -23.30
CA GLU A 640 -1.60 18.92 -23.75
C GLU A 640 -0.12 19.30 -23.60
N GLU A 641 0.45 19.82 -24.69
CA GLU A 641 1.88 20.12 -24.80
C GLU A 641 2.33 21.20 -23.80
N GLU A 642 1.49 22.20 -23.54
CA GLU A 642 1.82 23.30 -22.63
C GLU A 642 1.95 22.83 -21.18
N ASP A 643 0.98 22.06 -20.68
CA ASP A 643 1.00 21.49 -19.33
C ASP A 643 2.15 20.50 -19.16
N LEU A 644 2.35 19.64 -20.17
CA LEU A 644 3.46 18.69 -20.20
C LEU A 644 4.80 19.43 -20.12
N LEU A 645 4.97 20.49 -20.90
CA LEU A 645 6.18 21.29 -20.89
C LEU A 645 6.41 21.97 -19.53
N ASN A 646 5.36 22.49 -18.91
CA ASN A 646 5.44 23.12 -17.58
C ASN A 646 5.90 22.12 -16.50
N ILE A 647 5.38 20.90 -16.54
CA ILE A 647 5.82 19.82 -15.65
C ILE A 647 7.29 19.48 -15.90
N VAL A 648 7.67 19.18 -17.15
CA VAL A 648 9.04 18.76 -17.47
C VAL A 648 10.05 19.86 -17.13
N LYS A 649 9.72 21.15 -17.33
CA LYS A 649 10.57 22.29 -16.92
C LYS A 649 10.94 22.25 -15.44
N VAL A 650 9.99 21.95 -14.58
CA VAL A 650 10.22 21.84 -13.13
C VAL A 650 11.06 20.61 -12.82
N ILE A 651 10.74 19.46 -13.42
CA ILE A 651 11.39 18.18 -13.11
C ILE A 651 12.85 18.19 -13.56
N VAL A 652 13.18 18.73 -14.73
CA VAL A 652 14.57 18.76 -15.22
C VAL A 652 15.51 19.43 -14.21
N THR A 653 15.04 20.48 -13.52
CA THR A 653 15.86 21.18 -12.50
C THR A 653 16.02 20.40 -11.20
N ARG A 654 15.09 19.48 -10.91
CA ARG A 654 14.97 18.79 -9.62
C ARG A 654 15.43 17.33 -9.69
N ASN A 655 14.99 16.60 -10.70
CA ASN A 655 15.34 15.22 -10.98
C ASN A 655 15.59 15.02 -12.49
N PRO A 656 16.85 15.23 -12.93
CA PRO A 656 17.21 15.13 -14.33
C PRO A 656 17.01 13.75 -14.96
N PHE A 657 17.09 12.67 -14.16
CA PHE A 657 16.89 11.30 -14.63
C PHE A 657 15.44 11.04 -14.99
N ILE A 658 14.51 11.33 -14.07
CA ILE A 658 13.06 11.18 -14.33
C ILE A 658 12.64 12.06 -15.51
N ALA A 659 13.17 13.27 -15.63
CA ALA A 659 12.90 14.12 -16.78
C ALA A 659 13.40 13.51 -18.09
N THR A 660 14.61 12.94 -18.11
CA THR A 660 15.18 12.29 -19.29
C THR A 660 14.35 11.07 -19.71
N GLU A 661 14.01 10.19 -18.76
CA GLU A 661 13.14 9.04 -19.00
C GLU A 661 11.74 9.45 -19.46
N SER A 662 11.18 10.52 -18.89
CA SER A 662 9.90 11.10 -19.36
C SER A 662 9.99 11.46 -20.84
N ILE A 663 11.04 12.17 -21.26
CA ILE A 663 11.26 12.53 -22.67
C ILE A 663 11.37 11.28 -23.54
N LEU A 664 12.04 10.22 -23.07
CA LEU A 664 12.18 8.96 -23.80
C LEU A 664 10.88 8.19 -23.97
N LEU A 665 9.96 8.26 -23.00
CA LEU A 665 8.67 7.56 -23.04
C LEU A 665 7.58 8.35 -23.78
N LEU A 666 7.70 9.67 -23.86
CA LEU A 666 6.74 10.52 -24.57
C LEU A 666 7.00 10.45 -26.08
N ASP A 667 6.06 9.91 -26.86
CA ASP A 667 6.10 10.04 -28.32
C ASP A 667 6.00 11.51 -28.73
N SER A 668 6.84 11.91 -29.71
CA SER A 668 6.93 13.15 -30.51
C SER A 668 6.51 14.54 -29.98
N ARG A 669 5.92 14.64 -28.79
CA ARG A 669 5.24 15.80 -28.19
C ARG A 669 6.19 16.85 -27.63
N LEU A 670 7.45 16.49 -27.38
CA LEU A 670 8.49 17.40 -26.89
C LEU A 670 9.57 17.68 -27.95
N LYS A 671 9.29 17.33 -29.22
CA LYS A 671 10.19 17.66 -30.33
C LYS A 671 10.29 19.18 -30.42
N HIS A 672 11.50 19.66 -30.70
CA HIS A 672 11.75 21.09 -30.89
C HIS A 672 11.64 22.00 -29.65
N CYS A 673 11.65 21.46 -28.43
CA CYS A 673 11.65 22.28 -27.24
C CYS A 673 13.06 22.81 -26.88
N SER A 674 13.30 24.09 -27.18
CA SER A 674 14.60 24.74 -26.95
C SER A 674 15.02 24.76 -25.47
N PHE A 675 14.08 24.93 -24.56
CA PHE A 675 14.34 24.93 -23.11
C PHE A 675 14.91 23.59 -22.60
N LEU A 676 14.39 22.47 -23.11
CA LEU A 676 14.83 21.15 -22.68
C LEU A 676 16.27 20.89 -23.10
N VAL A 677 16.61 21.23 -24.34
CA VAL A 677 17.98 21.07 -24.87
C VAL A 677 18.97 21.85 -24.01
N GLU A 678 18.69 23.11 -23.67
CA GLU A 678 19.59 23.93 -22.85
C GLU A 678 19.83 23.31 -21.46
N ASN A 679 18.78 22.81 -20.82
CA ASN A 679 18.93 22.21 -19.50
C ASN A 679 19.58 20.82 -19.53
N LEU A 680 19.29 19.99 -20.54
CA LEU A 680 19.98 18.71 -20.72
C LEU A 680 21.48 18.92 -20.97
N LEU A 681 21.86 19.95 -21.74
CA LEU A 681 23.25 20.32 -21.96
C LEU A 681 23.97 20.72 -20.67
N LYS A 682 23.30 21.48 -19.78
CA LYS A 682 23.85 21.83 -18.46
C LYS A 682 24.16 20.61 -17.58
N LEU A 683 23.46 19.49 -17.77
CA LEU A 683 23.74 18.26 -17.02
C LEU A 683 25.06 17.62 -17.43
N LEU A 684 25.36 17.64 -18.73
CA LEU A 684 26.61 17.10 -19.28
C LEU A 684 27.84 17.95 -18.93
N GLU A 685 27.66 19.19 -18.46
CA GLU A 685 28.74 20.02 -17.92
C GLU A 685 29.32 19.43 -16.62
N LYS A 686 28.57 18.56 -15.94
CA LYS A 686 29.03 17.81 -14.76
C LYS A 686 29.38 16.36 -15.15
N PRO A 687 30.30 15.70 -14.44
CA PRO A 687 30.55 14.27 -14.65
C PRO A 687 29.22 13.51 -14.54
N CYS A 688 28.95 12.56 -15.42
CA CYS A 688 27.73 11.73 -15.41
C CYS A 688 28.11 10.24 -15.41
N SER A 689 27.19 9.35 -15.01
CA SER A 689 27.41 7.91 -15.15
C SER A 689 27.22 7.48 -16.62
N PRO A 690 27.89 6.40 -17.08
CA PRO A 690 27.74 5.95 -18.47
C PRO A 690 26.29 5.59 -18.87
N SER A 691 25.51 5.05 -17.93
CA SER A 691 24.10 4.73 -18.17
C SER A 691 23.25 5.98 -18.37
N PHE A 692 23.48 7.02 -17.57
CA PHE A 692 22.77 8.28 -17.67
C PHE A 692 23.20 9.08 -18.92
N GLU A 693 24.49 9.07 -19.26
CA GLU A 693 25.01 9.66 -20.49
C GLU A 693 24.33 9.04 -21.72
N LYS A 694 24.17 7.71 -21.75
CA LYS A 694 23.44 7.02 -22.82
C LYS A 694 21.96 7.43 -22.89
N ALA A 695 21.29 7.59 -21.75
CA ALA A 695 19.89 8.05 -21.71
C ALA A 695 19.76 9.48 -22.24
N LEU A 696 20.68 10.38 -21.88
CA LEU A 696 20.73 11.75 -22.39
C LEU A 696 20.94 11.78 -23.91
N LEU A 697 21.85 10.95 -24.44
CA LEU A 697 22.06 10.83 -25.89
C LEU A 697 20.78 10.39 -26.63
N LEU A 698 20.07 9.40 -26.10
CA LEU A 698 18.79 8.97 -26.66
C LEU A 698 17.74 10.08 -26.61
N ALA A 699 17.71 10.88 -25.53
CA ALA A 699 16.81 12.01 -25.40
C ALA A 699 17.11 13.11 -26.42
N PHE A 700 18.39 13.49 -26.61
CA PHE A 700 18.79 14.45 -27.65
C PHE A 700 18.41 13.99 -29.06
N LYS A 701 18.60 12.68 -29.34
CA LYS A 701 18.19 12.08 -30.62
C LYS A 701 16.67 12.16 -30.82
N LYS A 702 15.90 11.97 -29.75
CA LYS A 702 14.43 12.04 -29.82
C LYS A 702 13.91 13.47 -30.00
N ILE A 703 14.59 14.48 -29.44
CA ILE A 703 14.28 15.91 -29.64
C ILE A 703 14.51 16.34 -31.10
N GLY A 704 15.52 15.78 -31.77
CA GLY A 704 15.75 15.95 -33.21
C GLY A 704 16.37 17.30 -33.60
N SER A 705 15.85 17.96 -34.65
CA SER A 705 16.56 19.08 -35.31
C SER A 705 16.86 20.27 -34.40
N GLU A 706 16.06 20.52 -33.36
CA GLU A 706 16.32 21.62 -32.42
C GLU A 706 17.52 21.35 -31.52
N SER A 707 17.73 20.08 -31.13
CA SER A 707 18.96 19.72 -30.41
C SER A 707 20.17 19.97 -31.29
N HIS A 708 20.07 19.63 -32.58
CA HIS A 708 21.14 19.89 -33.54
C HIS A 708 21.42 21.40 -33.70
N ASN A 709 20.38 22.21 -33.87
CA ASN A 709 20.51 23.66 -34.04
C ASN A 709 21.22 24.32 -32.85
N GLN A 710 20.87 23.96 -31.62
CA GLN A 710 21.52 24.54 -30.44
C GLN A 710 22.97 24.07 -30.27
N ILE A 711 23.25 22.79 -30.56
CA ILE A 711 24.61 22.27 -30.53
C ILE A 711 25.49 23.05 -31.53
N LEU A 712 24.98 23.32 -32.74
CA LEU A 712 25.66 24.15 -33.73
C LEU A 712 25.86 25.58 -33.24
N GLN A 713 24.83 26.21 -32.66
CA GLN A 713 24.94 27.56 -32.09
C GLN A 713 26.02 27.65 -31.00
N ILE A 714 26.16 26.64 -30.14
CA ILE A 714 27.20 26.61 -29.10
C ILE A 714 28.60 26.49 -29.71
N LEU A 715 28.75 25.65 -30.75
CA LEU A 715 30.00 25.52 -31.50
C LEU A 715 30.40 26.84 -32.18
N ASP A 716 29.43 27.58 -32.73
CA ASP A 716 29.65 28.86 -33.42
C ASP A 716 29.83 30.05 -32.47
N ASN A 717 29.32 29.95 -31.23
CA ASN A 717 29.35 31.06 -30.29
C ASN A 717 30.79 31.36 -29.81
N LYS A 718 31.37 32.46 -30.30
CA LYS A 718 32.72 32.91 -29.91
C LYS A 718 32.88 33.18 -28.41
N LYS A 719 31.81 33.53 -27.70
CA LYS A 719 31.81 33.86 -26.26
C LYS A 719 31.50 32.67 -25.35
N ALA A 720 31.16 31.50 -25.90
CA ALA A 720 30.84 30.33 -25.09
C ALA A 720 32.09 29.72 -24.44
N ASP A 721 31.92 29.19 -23.22
CA ASP A 721 32.95 28.49 -22.46
C ASP A 721 33.50 27.26 -23.22
N LEU A 722 34.80 27.02 -23.08
CA LEU A 722 35.52 25.94 -23.76
C LEU A 722 35.02 24.54 -23.36
N GLY A 723 34.56 24.37 -22.11
CA GLY A 723 33.94 23.13 -21.66
C GLY A 723 32.64 22.84 -22.41
N LYS A 724 31.77 23.84 -22.56
CA LYS A 724 30.52 23.72 -23.32
C LYS A 724 30.77 23.40 -24.79
N LYS A 725 31.78 24.04 -25.40
CA LYS A 725 32.19 23.74 -26.78
C LYS A 725 32.73 22.33 -26.94
N SER A 726 33.50 21.84 -25.96
CA SER A 726 34.00 20.45 -25.92
C SER A 726 32.87 19.41 -25.88
N ILE A 727 31.82 19.67 -25.11
CA ILE A 727 30.62 18.83 -25.06
C ILE A 727 29.84 18.92 -26.36
N ALA A 728 29.63 20.12 -26.91
CA ALA A 728 28.91 20.31 -28.17
C ALA A 728 29.62 19.60 -29.35
N ALA A 729 30.96 19.65 -29.39
CA ALA A 729 31.73 18.91 -30.39
C ALA A 729 31.54 17.40 -30.25
N TRP A 730 31.65 16.87 -29.04
CA TRP A 730 31.40 15.45 -28.79
C TRP A 730 29.97 15.02 -29.20
N LEU A 731 28.94 15.75 -28.76
CA LEU A 731 27.55 15.49 -29.10
C LEU A 731 27.30 15.54 -30.62
N SER A 732 27.95 16.45 -31.35
CA SER A 732 27.81 16.53 -32.80
C SER A 732 28.24 15.24 -33.51
N GLY A 733 29.23 14.54 -32.95
CA GLY A 733 29.67 13.22 -33.39
C GLY A 733 28.65 12.12 -33.08
N GLU A 734 28.27 11.99 -31.80
CA GLU A 734 27.34 10.96 -31.33
C GLU A 734 25.96 11.05 -31.99
N LEU A 735 25.49 12.27 -32.28
CA LEU A 735 24.22 12.53 -32.95
C LEU A 735 24.34 12.59 -34.49
N CYS A 736 25.55 12.43 -35.04
CA CYS A 736 25.82 12.45 -36.48
C CYS A 736 25.32 13.75 -37.18
N ILE A 737 25.63 14.92 -36.60
CA ILE A 737 25.18 16.22 -37.13
C ILE A 737 26.06 16.64 -38.32
N MET A 738 25.64 16.32 -39.54
CA MET A 738 26.38 16.65 -40.77
C MET A 738 26.71 18.14 -40.92
N GLN A 739 25.82 19.03 -40.47
CA GLN A 739 26.03 20.47 -40.56
C GLN A 739 27.20 20.98 -39.69
N ALA A 740 27.68 20.19 -38.73
CA ALA A 740 28.81 20.57 -37.86
C ALA A 740 30.17 20.40 -38.56
N VAL A 741 30.24 19.59 -39.63
CA VAL A 741 31.50 19.20 -40.30
C VAL A 741 32.40 20.41 -40.67
N PRO A 742 31.90 21.46 -41.34
CA PRO A 742 32.76 22.61 -41.71
C PRO A 742 33.39 23.27 -40.48
N LYS A 743 32.62 23.36 -39.39
CA LYS A 743 33.08 24.00 -38.16
C LYS A 743 34.08 23.12 -37.41
N LEU A 744 33.86 21.81 -37.37
CA LEU A 744 34.81 20.85 -36.79
C LEU A 744 36.16 20.88 -37.52
N GLN A 745 36.15 20.98 -38.86
CA GLN A 745 37.38 21.13 -39.66
C GLN A 745 38.12 22.44 -39.37
N GLU A 746 37.39 23.55 -39.22
CA GLU A 746 37.95 24.85 -38.82
C GLU A 746 38.60 24.78 -37.42
N ILE A 747 37.98 24.07 -36.47
CA ILE A 747 38.54 23.88 -35.13
C ILE A 747 39.83 23.06 -35.19
N ILE A 748 39.85 21.97 -35.96
CA ILE A 748 41.00 21.07 -36.05
C ILE A 748 42.20 21.75 -36.73
N SER A 749 41.98 22.58 -37.74
CA SER A 749 43.07 23.27 -38.45
C SER A 749 43.83 24.29 -37.58
N SER A 750 43.26 24.71 -36.44
CA SER A 750 43.93 25.58 -35.47
C SER A 750 44.92 24.86 -34.54
N GLU A 751 44.95 23.52 -34.53
CA GLU A 751 45.71 22.70 -33.58
C GLU A 751 47.23 22.91 -33.66
N ASP A 752 47.80 23.00 -34.86
CA ASP A 752 49.26 23.09 -35.04
C ASP A 752 49.80 24.44 -34.53
N SER A 753 49.03 25.51 -34.69
CA SER A 753 49.33 26.82 -34.11
C SER A 753 49.30 26.76 -32.58
N LEU A 754 48.29 26.12 -32.00
CA LEU A 754 48.09 26.03 -30.56
C LEU A 754 49.12 25.13 -29.87
N LYS A 755 49.55 24.03 -30.50
CA LYS A 755 50.63 23.18 -29.98
C LYS A 755 51.95 23.92 -29.91
N THR A 756 52.25 24.73 -30.92
CA THR A 756 53.47 25.55 -30.96
C THR A 756 53.47 26.57 -29.83
N GLU A 757 52.33 27.23 -29.61
CA GLU A 757 52.15 28.19 -28.53
C GLU A 757 52.23 27.52 -27.14
N LEU A 758 51.56 26.39 -26.92
CA LEU A 758 51.63 25.62 -25.67
C LEU A 758 53.06 25.20 -25.33
N ASN A 759 53.82 24.68 -26.31
CA ASN A 759 55.21 24.29 -26.10
C ASN A 759 56.08 25.49 -25.69
N SER A 760 55.82 26.67 -26.26
CA SER A 760 56.53 27.90 -25.87
C SER A 760 56.21 28.33 -24.43
N VAL A 761 54.95 28.21 -24.00
CA VAL A 761 54.48 28.56 -22.65
C VAL A 761 55.03 27.57 -21.61
N ILE A 762 55.06 26.27 -21.92
CA ILE A 762 55.67 25.24 -21.06
C ILE A 762 57.17 25.50 -20.90
N ALA A 763 57.88 25.77 -22.00
CA ALA A 763 59.31 26.08 -21.96
C ALA A 763 59.61 27.33 -21.12
N GLU A 764 58.76 28.36 -21.19
CA GLU A 764 58.90 29.57 -20.38
C GLU A 764 58.63 29.30 -18.88
N LYS A 765 57.63 28.47 -18.56
CA LYS A 765 57.39 28.04 -17.18
C LYS A 765 58.57 27.25 -16.62
N GLU A 766 59.12 26.30 -17.38
CA GLU A 766 60.31 25.53 -16.98
C GLU A 766 61.52 26.44 -16.77
N ARG A 767 61.71 27.45 -17.64
CA ARG A 767 62.74 28.48 -17.48
C ARG A 767 62.57 29.24 -16.17
N LEU A 768 61.37 29.76 -15.89
CA LEU A 768 61.09 30.52 -14.66
C LEU A 768 61.22 29.68 -13.39
N ASN A 769 60.78 28.41 -13.42
CA ASN A 769 60.98 27.45 -12.32
C ASN A 769 62.47 27.24 -12.03
N LYS A 770 63.27 27.03 -13.08
CA LYS A 770 64.73 26.86 -12.93
C LYS A 770 65.39 28.12 -12.37
N GLU A 771 64.96 29.29 -12.83
CA GLU A 771 65.48 30.56 -12.28
C GLU A 771 65.00 30.81 -10.83
N LEU A 772 63.83 30.31 -10.43
CA LEU A 772 63.34 30.36 -9.06
C LEU A 772 64.20 29.45 -8.15
N GLU A 773 64.45 28.21 -8.58
CA GLU A 773 65.35 27.28 -7.87
C GLU A 773 66.78 27.84 -7.72
N ASP A 774 67.30 28.50 -8.76
CA ASP A 774 68.62 29.14 -8.71
C ASP A 774 68.65 30.36 -7.77
N LEU A 775 67.55 31.11 -7.67
CA LEU A 775 67.40 32.22 -6.73
C LEU A 775 67.31 31.72 -5.28
N GLU A 776 66.50 30.69 -5.02
CA GLU A 776 66.38 30.05 -3.70
C GLU A 776 67.71 29.44 -3.25
N ARG A 777 68.47 28.81 -4.18
CA ARG A 777 69.84 28.35 -3.90
C ARG A 777 70.75 29.52 -3.54
N LYS A 778 70.77 30.60 -4.34
CA LYS A 778 71.61 31.78 -4.05
C LYS A 778 71.26 32.43 -2.72
N GLU A 779 69.98 32.49 -2.37
CA GLU A 779 69.51 32.99 -1.07
C GLU A 779 70.02 32.09 0.07
N GLY A 780 69.94 30.77 -0.09
CA GLY A 780 70.52 29.79 0.83
C GLY A 780 72.03 29.97 1.05
N TRP A 781 72.81 30.21 -0.02
CA TRP A 781 74.25 30.44 0.05
C TRP A 781 74.63 31.80 0.65
N LEU A 782 73.88 32.87 0.36
CA LEU A 782 74.09 34.20 0.95
C LEU A 782 73.82 34.20 2.45
N VAL A 783 72.69 33.60 2.87
CA VAL A 783 72.37 33.42 4.28
C VAL A 783 73.44 32.58 4.96
N PHE A 784 73.89 31.46 4.37
CA PHE A 784 74.96 30.62 4.95
C PHE A 784 76.30 31.35 5.06
N GLY A 785 76.68 32.14 4.04
CA GLY A 785 77.94 32.89 4.02
C GLY A 785 77.97 34.01 5.06
N GLU A 786 76.87 34.76 5.18
CA GLU A 786 76.72 35.83 6.18
C GLU A 786 76.65 35.25 7.61
N LEU A 787 76.00 34.10 7.78
CA LEU A 787 75.96 33.36 9.04
C LEU A 787 77.37 32.87 9.46
N ALA A 788 78.12 32.28 8.52
CA ALA A 788 79.46 31.76 8.77
C ALA A 788 80.47 32.87 9.08
N LEU A 789 80.38 34.01 8.38
CA LEU A 789 81.21 35.19 8.65
C LEU A 789 80.93 35.76 10.05
N ASN A 790 79.66 35.93 10.41
CA ASN A 790 79.26 36.47 11.71
C ASN A 790 79.57 35.52 12.88
N PHE A 791 79.44 34.20 12.69
CA PHE A 791 79.89 33.20 13.66
C PHE A 791 81.41 33.18 13.82
N GLY A 792 82.16 33.28 12.72
CA GLY A 792 83.62 33.36 12.73
C GLY A 792 84.14 34.60 13.47
N LEU A 793 83.54 35.78 13.22
CA LEU A 793 83.86 37.02 13.92
C LEU A 793 83.48 36.98 15.41
N ALA A 794 82.38 36.32 15.78
CA ALA A 794 81.98 36.14 17.18
C ALA A 794 82.94 35.22 17.96
N LEU A 795 83.42 34.14 17.35
CA LEU A 795 84.39 33.22 17.96
C LEU A 795 85.76 33.87 18.19
N ILE A 796 86.20 34.74 17.27
CA ILE A 796 87.49 35.44 17.37
C ILE A 796 87.45 36.56 18.44
N SER A 797 86.29 37.20 18.65
CA SER A 797 86.16 38.38 19.53
C SER A 797 85.77 38.07 20.98
N GLY A 798 85.26 36.87 21.28
CA GLY A 798 84.93 36.44 22.66
C GLY A 798 83.83 37.25 23.36
N SER A 799 83.10 38.11 22.64
CA SER A 799 82.08 39.00 23.20
C SER A 799 80.66 38.43 23.06
N PRO A 800 79.90 38.28 24.16
CA PRO A 800 78.49 37.82 24.14
C PRO A 800 77.55 38.69 23.30
N ALA A 801 77.86 39.98 23.13
CA ALA A 801 77.05 40.92 22.35
C ALA A 801 77.05 40.58 20.83
N ASN A 802 78.13 40.00 20.32
CA ASN A 802 78.24 39.63 18.90
C ASN A 802 77.45 38.35 18.57
N MET A 803 77.26 37.45 19.54
CA MET A 803 76.37 36.27 19.39
C MET A 803 74.90 36.67 19.23
N SER A 804 74.43 37.68 19.97
CA SER A 804 73.07 38.19 19.85
C SER A 804 72.81 38.81 18.47
N THR A 805 73.79 39.52 17.92
CA THR A 805 73.70 40.16 16.61
C THR A 805 73.66 39.12 15.48
N ALA A 806 74.42 38.03 15.60
CA ALA A 806 74.34 36.88 14.67
C ALA A 806 72.95 36.20 14.69
N PHE A 807 72.32 36.08 15.88
CA PHE A 807 70.97 35.52 16.03
C PHE A 807 69.85 36.45 15.53
N GLU A 808 70.01 37.78 15.59
CA GLU A 808 69.04 38.70 14.97
C GLU A 808 69.11 38.70 13.44
N THR A 809 70.29 38.45 12.87
CA THR A 809 70.49 38.35 11.41
C THR A 809 69.77 37.11 10.84
N MET A 810 69.61 36.03 11.63
CA MET A 810 68.77 34.87 11.27
C MET A 810 67.28 35.19 11.09
N LYS A 811 66.77 36.31 11.65
CA LYS A 811 65.34 36.64 11.66
C LYS A 811 64.90 37.64 10.58
N LYS A 812 65.81 38.22 9.81
CA LYS A 812 65.48 39.16 8.72
C LYS A 812 65.67 38.50 7.36
N PRO A 813 64.61 38.25 6.57
CA PRO A 813 64.78 37.87 5.17
C PRO A 813 65.32 39.07 4.37
N PRO A 814 66.13 38.86 3.33
CA PRO A 814 66.59 39.94 2.46
C PRO A 814 65.40 40.51 1.68
N ASN A 815 64.95 41.73 2.06
CA ASN A 815 63.75 42.37 1.50
C ASN A 815 63.73 42.51 -0.04
N THR A 816 64.89 42.51 -0.70
CA THR A 816 64.99 42.65 -2.16
C THR A 816 64.71 41.34 -2.90
N ILE A 817 65.13 40.18 -2.35
CA ILE A 817 65.00 38.86 -3.00
C ILE A 817 63.59 38.30 -2.79
N GLY A 818 62.98 38.51 -1.61
CA GLY A 818 61.59 38.15 -1.33
C GLY A 818 60.56 38.77 -2.29
N SER A 819 60.82 40.00 -2.77
CA SER A 819 59.96 40.65 -3.77
C SER A 819 60.09 40.04 -5.18
N LEU A 820 61.30 39.57 -5.52
CA LEU A 820 61.61 38.92 -6.80
C LEU A 820 61.02 37.50 -6.86
N THR A 821 61.13 36.73 -5.77
CA THR A 821 60.51 35.41 -5.64
C THR A 821 58.98 35.51 -5.66
N SER A 822 58.38 36.50 -4.98
CA SER A 822 56.93 36.71 -5.05
C SER A 822 56.42 37.08 -6.45
N ASN A 823 57.18 37.89 -7.20
CA ASN A 823 56.82 38.24 -8.58
C ASN A 823 56.92 37.03 -9.52
N LYS A 824 57.96 36.21 -9.38
CA LYS A 824 58.11 34.98 -10.18
C LYS A 824 57.06 33.92 -9.87
N LEU A 825 56.69 33.75 -8.60
CA LEU A 825 55.58 32.86 -8.21
C LEU A 825 54.25 33.31 -8.84
N ARG A 826 54.03 34.63 -8.94
CA ARG A 826 52.85 35.17 -9.64
C ARG A 826 52.90 34.91 -11.14
N GLU A 827 54.05 35.12 -11.81
CA GLU A 827 54.22 34.80 -13.23
C GLU A 827 54.04 33.30 -13.52
N ILE A 828 54.57 32.43 -12.66
CA ILE A 828 54.39 30.98 -12.75
C ILE A 828 52.91 30.61 -12.60
N SER A 829 52.20 31.22 -11.65
CA SER A 829 50.75 31.01 -11.47
C SER A 829 49.94 31.48 -12.69
N ASP A 830 50.31 32.61 -13.29
CA ASP A 830 49.69 33.10 -14.52
C ASP A 830 49.95 32.17 -15.72
N LEU A 831 51.15 31.60 -15.83
CA LEU A 831 51.49 30.59 -16.84
C LEU A 831 50.77 29.25 -16.60
N GLU A 832 50.60 28.83 -15.34
CA GLU A 832 49.82 27.64 -14.98
C GLU A 832 48.37 27.76 -15.39
N LYS A 833 47.79 28.95 -15.19
CA LYS A 833 46.44 29.26 -15.66
C LYS A 833 46.36 29.17 -17.19
N LYS A 834 47.31 29.74 -17.92
CA LYS A 834 47.39 29.60 -19.39
C LYS A 834 47.51 28.14 -19.83
N ILE A 835 48.36 27.34 -19.19
CA ILE A 835 48.52 25.90 -19.49
C ILE A 835 47.21 25.14 -19.25
N SER A 836 46.49 25.45 -18.16
CA SER A 836 45.17 24.87 -17.91
C SER A 836 44.16 25.21 -19.01
N GLU A 837 44.16 26.44 -19.51
CA GLU A 837 43.33 26.86 -20.65
C GLU A 837 43.69 26.09 -21.93
N PHE A 838 44.98 25.89 -22.22
CA PHE A 838 45.44 25.06 -23.34
C PHE A 838 45.03 23.59 -23.22
N ASN A 839 45.03 23.02 -22.02
CA ASN A 839 44.58 21.65 -21.79
C ASN A 839 43.07 21.50 -22.09
N SER A 840 42.26 22.49 -21.73
CA SER A 840 40.84 22.55 -22.10
C SER A 840 40.65 22.66 -23.62
N ILE A 841 41.46 23.47 -24.30
CA ILE A 841 41.47 23.58 -25.78
C ILE A 841 41.87 22.26 -26.44
N THR A 842 42.88 21.57 -25.91
CA THR A 842 43.34 20.27 -26.44
C THR A 842 42.25 19.21 -26.30
N LYS A 843 41.53 19.18 -25.17
CA LYS A 843 40.37 18.30 -24.97
C LYS A 843 39.24 18.61 -25.95
N PHE A 844 38.97 19.89 -26.21
CA PHE A 844 38.00 20.33 -27.21
C PHE A 844 38.38 19.85 -28.63
N ILE A 845 39.62 20.06 -29.06
CA ILE A 845 40.13 19.60 -30.36
C ILE A 845 40.08 18.07 -30.46
N SER A 846 40.44 17.34 -29.40
CA SER A 846 40.36 15.88 -29.37
C SER A 846 38.93 15.38 -29.59
N ASN A 847 37.95 15.98 -28.91
CA ASN A 847 36.53 15.66 -29.12
C ASN A 847 36.07 16.02 -30.53
N ALA A 848 36.51 17.16 -31.08
CA ALA A 848 36.18 17.57 -32.45
C ALA A 848 36.71 16.57 -33.51
N LYS A 849 37.93 16.06 -33.32
CA LYS A 849 38.50 15.00 -34.19
C LYS A 849 37.70 13.71 -34.12
N LYS A 850 37.38 13.26 -32.91
CA LYS A 850 36.56 12.04 -32.72
C LYS A 850 35.21 12.21 -33.40
N ALA A 851 34.55 13.34 -33.18
CA ALA A 851 33.26 13.64 -33.77
C ALA A 851 33.31 13.67 -35.30
N LEU A 852 34.31 14.33 -35.90
CA LEU A 852 34.48 14.37 -37.35
C LEU A 852 34.68 12.97 -37.93
N ASN A 853 35.52 12.14 -37.30
CA ASN A 853 35.73 10.75 -37.73
C ASN A 853 34.45 9.92 -37.64
N THR A 854 33.69 10.06 -36.56
CA THR A 854 32.41 9.36 -36.39
C THR A 854 31.42 9.75 -37.49
N ILE A 855 31.24 11.06 -37.74
CA ILE A 855 30.31 11.56 -38.77
C ILE A 855 30.69 11.03 -40.16
N LEU A 856 31.98 11.12 -40.52
CA LEU A 856 32.48 10.67 -41.82
C LEU A 856 32.46 9.15 -42.01
N SER A 857 32.42 8.37 -40.93
CA SER A 857 32.31 6.91 -41.00
C SER A 857 30.87 6.42 -41.23
N VAL A 858 29.89 7.27 -40.92
CA VAL A 858 28.44 6.98 -41.06
C VAL A 858 27.89 7.51 -42.39
N SER A 859 28.51 8.56 -42.97
CA SER A 859 28.26 9.05 -44.33
C SER A 859 28.91 8.18 -45.38
#